data_AF-E7F1E7-F1
#
_entry.id   AF-E7F1E7-F1
#
_cell.length_a   1.000
_cell.length_b   1.000
_cell.length_c   1.000
_cell.angle_alpha   90.00
_cell.angle_beta   90.00
_cell.angle_gamma   90.00
#
_symmetry.space_group_name_H-M   'P 1'
#
loop_
_entity.id
_entity.type
_entity.pdbx_description
1 polymer ?
#
loop_
_entity_poly.entity_id
_entity_poly.type
_entity_poly.pdbx_seq_one_letter_code
_entity_poly.pdbx_strand_id
1 'polypeptide(L)'
;MTERSDSLVSVDSELAQCETEVNTLLQIISDLNRKMDSLQIPREMKACESEVQVSGCVLQQRPRSPACSLMSVETGPASVESVCGDSEGGSSELWNRLQTLLSALETSSGQGKKMLRLQTHNVEAISAKHLSAARESWVQATQVLEEMERDLGISYPSALPTDERRQYQREVLSLYKHNQDLNASLKSRQDELMGAEKTLVDLEDENKFLQEKVVDLKRKWLYGVSCSPPVSPSLSSSRTSSPCFSSPSYPGSPLLSRKLPSSRPDSPLPPSTIDSVLQAETEKMQRCLERLKARNERLSAALVRRKGESEQLSMSLSRQEADSSALHMALAYCEECEEAYSDLLSLYEARKQQHAATNSTPQPDLSKSKEENSKCESSSPPEGAADARPNSLSKQEFEDKAGVITQRISRLQQDRAAVCIPQRGKAGEDKISPDTGTLAGVRGRASSLSKNNKEEKAALRYELDTVREEMSEMRGNLRLLEKERRCLDMSLMVQSAQDSATSLILDSLRDELGERRAAQQRTAENLAKIEGGGGIPGPRNHSILRELQAALQREQLLRTRVATLRESLDSALTDCTTNRRINREEIARLSRYYNKVSSTYRSSRKKQKEQLWRLEKQIAVMSERHATQEAELSSTVEAMEWRREETVL
;
A
#
# COMPACT_ATOMS: atom_id res chain seq x y z
N MET A 1 -57.13 -2.08 51.54
CA MET A 1 -57.12 -1.08 50.44
C MET A 1 -55.87 -0.20 50.41
N THR A 2 -54.98 -0.28 51.42
CA THR A 2 -53.77 0.55 51.56
C THR A 2 -52.59 0.12 50.69
N GLU A 3 -52.40 -1.17 50.41
CA GLU A 3 -51.24 -1.63 49.61
C GLU A 3 -51.31 -1.22 48.13
N ARG A 4 -52.52 -1.00 47.60
CA ARG A 4 -52.69 -0.59 46.19
C ARG A 4 -52.30 0.87 45.96
N SER A 5 -52.49 1.73 46.96
CA SER A 5 -52.09 3.14 46.94
C SER A 5 -50.56 3.28 46.91
N ASP A 6 -49.81 2.47 47.66
CA ASP A 6 -48.35 2.57 47.68
C ASP A 6 -47.72 2.18 46.34
N SER A 7 -48.29 1.18 45.65
CA SER A 7 -47.85 0.80 44.30
C SER A 7 -48.09 1.90 43.25
N LEU A 8 -49.20 2.63 43.35
CA LEU A 8 -49.52 3.74 42.45
C LEU A 8 -48.57 4.93 42.68
N VAL A 9 -48.25 5.24 43.94
CA VAL A 9 -47.28 6.29 44.27
C VAL A 9 -45.88 5.96 43.75
N SER A 10 -45.46 4.68 43.81
CA SER A 10 -44.18 4.24 43.25
C SER A 10 -44.12 4.40 41.73
N VAL A 11 -45.19 4.03 41.01
CA VAL A 11 -45.23 4.16 39.55
C VAL A 11 -45.27 5.63 39.12
N ASP A 12 -46.00 6.49 39.83
CA ASP A 12 -46.02 7.93 39.55
C ASP A 12 -44.64 8.57 39.77
N SER A 13 -43.88 8.10 40.77
CA SER A 13 -42.51 8.58 41.00
C SER A 13 -41.52 8.14 39.92
N GLU A 14 -41.63 6.91 39.42
CA GLU A 14 -40.81 6.42 38.30
C GLU A 14 -41.15 7.15 36.99
N LEU A 15 -42.42 7.48 36.79
CA LEU A 15 -42.89 8.20 35.60
C LEU A 15 -42.42 9.66 35.63
N ALA A 16 -42.46 10.32 36.79
CA ALA A 16 -41.88 11.64 36.99
C ALA A 16 -40.36 11.63 36.77
N GLN A 17 -39.66 10.58 37.22
CA GLN A 17 -38.23 10.43 36.97
C GLN A 17 -37.93 10.26 35.47
N CYS A 18 -38.71 9.44 34.76
CA CYS A 18 -38.60 9.31 33.29
C CYS A 18 -38.87 10.65 32.58
N GLU A 19 -39.86 11.44 33.01
CA GLU A 19 -40.11 12.78 32.46
C GLU A 19 -38.93 13.71 32.68
N THR A 20 -38.30 13.69 33.87
CA THR A 20 -37.10 14.50 34.11
C THR A 20 -35.93 14.09 33.22
N GLU A 21 -35.70 12.79 33.03
CA GLU A 21 -34.65 12.28 32.15
C GLU A 21 -34.89 12.67 30.69
N VAL A 22 -36.13 12.54 30.19
CA VAL A 22 -36.51 12.99 28.85
C VAL A 22 -36.29 14.49 28.67
N ASN A 23 -36.66 15.31 29.66
CA ASN A 23 -36.41 16.74 29.64
C ASN A 23 -34.91 17.08 29.60
N THR A 24 -34.09 16.36 30.38
CA THR A 24 -32.62 16.53 30.32
C THR A 24 -32.05 16.14 28.95
N LEU A 25 -32.54 15.07 28.33
CA LEU A 25 -32.13 14.66 26.99
C LEU A 25 -32.51 15.69 25.92
N LEU A 26 -33.73 16.23 25.99
CA LEU A 26 -34.17 17.31 25.08
C LEU A 26 -33.33 18.57 25.24
N GLN A 27 -32.96 18.93 26.47
CA GLN A 27 -32.06 20.05 26.74
C GLN A 27 -30.68 19.81 26.12
N ILE A 28 -30.09 18.63 26.30
CA ILE A 28 -28.80 18.24 25.70
C ILE A 28 -28.86 18.31 24.17
N ILE A 29 -29.94 17.81 23.55
CA ILE A 29 -30.14 17.86 22.09
C ILE A 29 -30.23 19.32 21.61
N SER A 30 -30.94 20.18 22.34
CA SER A 30 -31.07 21.60 21.98
C SER A 30 -29.72 22.35 22.06
N ASP A 31 -28.90 22.03 23.07
CA ASP A 31 -27.56 22.61 23.22
C ASP A 31 -26.59 22.05 22.16
N LEU A 32 -26.73 20.78 21.78
CA LEU A 32 -26.01 20.18 20.66
C LEU A 32 -26.38 20.85 19.34
N ASN A 33 -27.67 21.10 19.07
CA ASN A 33 -28.10 21.82 17.87
C ASN A 33 -27.55 23.24 17.84
N ARG A 34 -27.60 24.00 18.94
CA ARG A 34 -26.95 25.32 19.03
C ARG A 34 -25.44 25.26 18.75
N LYS A 35 -24.76 24.22 19.25
CA LYS A 35 -23.33 23.98 18.96
C LYS A 35 -23.10 23.63 17.49
N MET A 36 -23.97 22.86 16.86
CA MET A 36 -23.87 22.58 15.43
C MET A 36 -24.15 23.81 14.57
N ASP A 37 -25.13 24.63 14.93
CA ASP A 37 -25.48 25.87 14.22
C ASP A 37 -24.35 26.90 14.32
N SER A 38 -23.66 26.97 15.47
CA SER A 38 -22.47 27.82 15.63
C SER A 38 -21.21 27.29 14.92
N LEU A 39 -21.15 25.98 14.65
CA LEU A 39 -20.11 25.37 13.81
C LEU A 39 -20.39 25.53 12.31
N GLN A 40 -21.64 25.77 11.92
CA GLN A 40 -21.96 26.07 10.53
C GLN A 40 -21.52 27.50 10.20
N ILE A 41 -20.50 27.57 9.35
CA ILE A 41 -19.89 28.78 8.81
C ILE A 41 -21.01 29.71 8.28
N PRO A 42 -21.05 30.99 8.69
CA PRO A 42 -22.05 31.94 8.21
C PRO A 42 -21.96 32.04 6.69
N ARG A 43 -22.95 31.48 5.99
CA ARG A 43 -23.20 31.86 4.60
C ARG A 43 -23.68 33.30 4.65
N GLU A 44 -22.79 34.21 4.28
CA GLU A 44 -23.03 35.63 4.13
C GLU A 44 -24.27 35.87 3.25
N MET A 45 -25.40 36.16 3.89
CA MET A 45 -26.52 36.84 3.23
C MET A 45 -26.94 37.97 4.16
N LYS A 46 -26.12 39.02 4.15
CA LYS A 46 -26.41 40.30 4.79
C LYS A 46 -27.58 40.95 4.05
N ALA A 47 -28.79 40.78 4.57
CA ALA A 47 -29.87 41.74 4.38
C ALA A 47 -30.01 42.51 5.70
N CYS A 48 -29.33 43.65 5.77
CA CYS A 48 -29.58 44.66 6.77
C CYS A 48 -30.90 45.35 6.42
N GLU A 49 -32.02 44.85 6.93
CA GLU A 49 -33.27 45.61 6.96
C GLU A 49 -33.56 46.01 8.41
N SER A 50 -33.00 47.15 8.77
CA SER A 50 -33.41 47.95 9.92
C SER A 50 -34.63 48.79 9.52
N GLU A 51 -35.71 48.60 10.27
CA GLU A 51 -36.72 49.60 10.65
C GLU A 51 -37.55 50.26 9.54
N VAL A 52 -38.76 49.72 9.30
CA VAL A 52 -39.95 50.56 9.13
C VAL A 52 -41.14 49.90 9.84
N GLN A 53 -41.49 50.43 11.00
CA GLN A 53 -42.78 50.19 11.66
C GLN A 53 -43.90 50.82 10.82
N VAL A 54 -44.77 50.04 10.19
CA VAL A 54 -46.11 50.50 9.81
C VAL A 54 -47.15 49.42 10.14
N SER A 55 -47.93 49.75 11.16
CA SER A 55 -49.33 49.42 11.42
C SER A 55 -50.00 48.32 10.59
N GLY A 56 -50.60 47.39 11.33
CA GLY A 56 -51.35 46.21 10.90
C GLY A 56 -52.29 46.38 9.70
N CYS A 57 -52.30 45.33 8.87
CA CYS A 57 -53.53 44.85 8.28
C CYS A 57 -53.50 43.32 8.26
N VAL A 58 -54.43 42.74 9.01
CA VAL A 58 -54.78 41.33 9.07
C VAL A 58 -55.64 41.02 7.85
N LEU A 59 -55.26 40.03 7.03
CA LEU A 59 -56.12 39.15 6.21
C LEU A 59 -55.18 38.27 5.35
N GLN A 60 -54.99 37.02 5.74
CA GLN A 60 -55.68 35.84 5.19
C GLN A 60 -55.21 35.40 3.80
N GLN A 61 -54.87 34.10 3.72
CA GLN A 61 -54.86 33.22 2.55
C GLN A 61 -53.56 33.04 1.74
N ARG A 62 -52.84 32.01 2.20
CA ARG A 62 -52.33 30.82 1.48
C ARG A 62 -51.33 31.02 0.31
N PRO A 63 -50.12 30.45 0.43
CA PRO A 63 -49.02 30.65 -0.51
C PRO A 63 -49.23 29.83 -1.78
N ARG A 64 -49.28 30.50 -2.93
CA ARG A 64 -49.04 29.87 -4.24
C ARG A 64 -47.75 30.44 -4.78
N SER A 65 -46.75 29.57 -4.87
CA SER A 65 -45.42 29.81 -5.43
C SER A 65 -45.49 30.56 -6.75
N PRO A 66 -44.89 31.77 -6.86
CA PRO A 66 -44.77 32.45 -8.13
C PRO A 66 -43.62 31.81 -8.92
N ALA A 67 -43.99 31.13 -10.00
CA ALA A 67 -43.04 30.84 -11.07
C ALA A 67 -42.44 32.15 -11.56
N CYS A 68 -41.11 32.20 -11.61
CA CYS A 68 -40.34 33.32 -12.13
C CYS A 68 -40.64 33.52 -13.62
N SER A 69 -41.61 34.37 -13.93
CA SER A 69 -41.70 34.99 -15.24
C SER A 69 -40.71 36.14 -15.27
N LEU A 70 -39.59 35.89 -15.95
CA LEU A 70 -38.55 36.86 -16.30
C LEU A 70 -39.24 38.10 -16.89
N MET A 71 -39.18 39.21 -16.16
CA MET A 71 -39.79 40.47 -16.57
C MET A 71 -39.12 40.96 -17.85
N SER A 72 -39.92 41.03 -18.92
CA SER A 72 -39.67 41.84 -20.10
C SER A 72 -39.42 43.28 -19.65
N VAL A 73 -38.17 43.74 -19.76
CA VAL A 73 -37.83 45.16 -19.63
C VAL A 73 -38.22 45.83 -20.95
N GLU A 74 -39.37 46.49 -20.94
CA GLU A 74 -39.77 47.46 -21.94
C GLU A 74 -38.68 48.53 -22.03
N THR A 75 -37.87 48.45 -23.10
CA THR A 75 -36.91 49.51 -23.43
C THR A 75 -37.64 50.46 -24.35
N GLY A 76 -38.26 51.49 -23.77
CA GLY A 76 -38.82 52.60 -24.52
C GLY A 76 -37.73 53.34 -25.30
N PRO A 77 -38.01 53.79 -26.54
CA PRO A 77 -37.01 54.40 -27.41
C PRO A 77 -36.74 55.84 -26.95
N ALA A 78 -35.63 56.05 -26.25
CA ALA A 78 -35.12 57.39 -26.01
C ALA A 78 -34.56 57.94 -27.32
N SER A 79 -35.19 59.02 -27.77
CA SER A 79 -34.89 59.80 -28.97
C SER A 79 -33.40 60.03 -29.16
N VAL A 80 -32.87 59.58 -30.31
CA VAL A 80 -31.51 59.89 -30.76
C VAL A 80 -31.51 61.36 -31.17
N GLU A 81 -31.13 62.25 -30.25
CA GLU A 81 -30.72 63.60 -30.60
C GLU A 81 -29.41 63.51 -31.40
N SER A 82 -29.55 63.67 -32.71
CA SER A 82 -28.44 63.80 -33.65
C SER A 82 -27.76 65.15 -33.43
N VAL A 83 -26.80 65.22 -32.51
CA VAL A 83 -25.86 66.34 -32.47
C VAL A 83 -24.79 66.09 -33.52
N CYS A 84 -25.09 66.56 -34.72
CA CYS A 84 -24.12 66.81 -35.78
C CYS A 84 -23.24 67.98 -35.32
N GLY A 85 -22.09 67.68 -34.74
CA GLY A 85 -21.08 68.65 -34.32
C GLY A 85 -19.72 68.19 -34.82
N ASP A 86 -19.42 68.54 -36.06
CA ASP A 86 -18.08 68.41 -36.64
C ASP A 86 -17.08 69.28 -35.85
N SER A 87 -16.01 68.70 -35.30
CA SER A 87 -14.67 69.33 -35.18
C SER A 87 -13.74 68.51 -34.27
N GLU A 88 -12.82 67.76 -34.89
CA GLU A 88 -11.41 67.51 -34.50
C GLU A 88 -10.99 67.07 -33.07
N GLY A 89 -11.88 66.96 -32.09
CA GLY A 89 -11.54 66.58 -30.70
C GLY A 89 -11.73 65.09 -30.35
N GLY A 90 -12.32 64.31 -31.25
CA GLY A 90 -12.79 62.95 -30.93
C GLY A 90 -11.69 61.95 -30.56
N SER A 91 -10.48 62.07 -31.10
CA SER A 91 -9.38 61.16 -30.77
C SER A 91 -8.85 61.37 -29.35
N SER A 92 -8.74 62.64 -28.92
CA SER A 92 -8.34 62.98 -27.55
C SER A 92 -9.39 62.57 -26.52
N GLU A 93 -10.68 62.74 -26.83
CA GLU A 93 -11.76 62.32 -25.93
C GLU A 93 -11.80 60.80 -25.75
N LEU A 94 -11.65 60.04 -26.83
CA LEU A 94 -11.55 58.58 -26.78
C LEU A 94 -10.34 58.11 -25.98
N TRP A 95 -9.18 58.75 -26.16
CA TRP A 95 -7.97 58.38 -25.42
C TRP A 95 -8.10 58.67 -23.92
N ASN A 96 -8.66 59.83 -23.55
CA ASN A 96 -8.98 60.15 -22.16
C ASN A 96 -9.99 59.16 -21.55
N ARG A 97 -11.00 58.74 -22.33
CA ARG A 97 -11.98 57.74 -21.88
C ARG A 97 -11.33 56.38 -21.63
N LEU A 98 -10.45 55.93 -22.52
CA LEU A 98 -9.70 54.69 -22.37
C LEU A 98 -8.74 54.74 -21.18
N GLN A 99 -7.99 55.84 -21.00
CA GLN A 99 -7.12 56.07 -19.85
C GLN A 99 -7.91 55.98 -18.52
N THR A 100 -9.10 56.55 -18.48
CA THR A 100 -9.99 56.50 -17.31
C THR A 100 -10.44 55.07 -17.02
N LEU A 101 -10.79 54.29 -18.05
CA LEU A 101 -11.19 52.89 -17.90
C LEU A 101 -10.03 52.00 -17.45
N LEU A 102 -8.82 52.21 -17.98
CA LEU A 102 -7.62 51.49 -17.54
C LEU A 102 -7.28 51.81 -16.08
N SER A 103 -7.38 53.08 -15.69
CA SER A 103 -7.18 53.51 -14.29
C SER A 103 -8.22 52.86 -13.35
N ALA A 104 -9.49 52.77 -13.78
CA ALA A 104 -10.54 52.07 -13.04
C ALA A 104 -10.28 50.56 -12.95
N LEU A 105 -9.75 49.95 -14.01
CA LEU A 105 -9.38 48.53 -14.03
C LEU A 105 -8.17 48.24 -13.15
N GLU A 106 -7.15 49.10 -13.15
CA GLU A 106 -5.96 48.97 -12.29
C GLU A 106 -6.33 49.11 -10.82
N THR A 107 -7.20 50.07 -10.47
CA THR A 107 -7.70 50.22 -9.09
C THR A 107 -8.56 49.03 -8.65
N SER A 108 -9.42 48.51 -9.54
CA SER A 108 -10.20 47.28 -9.32
C SER A 108 -9.30 46.05 -9.17
N SER A 109 -8.28 45.90 -10.03
CA SER A 109 -7.28 44.82 -9.95
C SER A 109 -6.47 44.91 -8.66
N GLY A 110 -6.07 46.12 -8.26
CA GLY A 110 -5.38 46.38 -7.00
C GLY A 110 -6.23 46.03 -5.78
N GLN A 111 -7.52 46.34 -5.79
CA GLN A 111 -8.47 45.92 -4.76
C GLN A 111 -8.64 44.39 -4.74
N GLY A 112 -8.79 43.75 -5.91
CA GLY A 112 -8.88 42.29 -6.03
C GLY A 112 -7.65 41.59 -5.45
N LYS A 113 -6.44 42.08 -5.77
CA LYS A 113 -5.17 41.57 -5.20
C LYS A 113 -5.06 41.79 -3.69
N LYS A 114 -5.50 42.95 -3.17
CA LYS A 114 -5.57 43.20 -1.71
C LYS A 114 -6.54 42.22 -1.04
N MET A 115 -7.71 41.98 -1.63
CA MET A 115 -8.70 41.04 -1.09
C MET A 115 -8.17 39.60 -1.09
N LEU A 116 -7.51 39.17 -2.18
CA LEU A 116 -6.85 37.87 -2.26
C LEU A 116 -5.75 37.71 -1.21
N ARG A 117 -4.87 38.72 -1.00
CA ARG A 117 -3.84 38.67 0.05
C ARG A 117 -4.43 38.61 1.47
N LEU A 118 -5.53 39.32 1.72
CA LEU A 118 -6.22 39.25 3.00
C LEU A 118 -6.88 37.88 3.21
N GLN A 119 -7.45 37.28 2.16
CA GLN A 119 -7.98 35.92 2.21
C GLN A 119 -6.88 34.88 2.47
N THR A 120 -5.73 34.95 1.79
CA THR A 120 -4.63 33.99 2.02
C THR A 120 -4.06 34.11 3.43
N HIS A 121 -3.81 35.33 3.90
CA HIS A 121 -3.35 35.56 5.27
C HIS A 121 -4.38 35.11 6.32
N ASN A 122 -5.68 35.29 6.06
CA ASN A 122 -6.73 34.81 6.95
C ASN A 122 -6.78 33.28 6.99
N VAL A 123 -6.65 32.60 5.83
CA VAL A 123 -6.58 31.13 5.76
C VAL A 123 -5.36 30.59 6.51
N GLU A 124 -4.18 31.21 6.33
CA GLU A 124 -2.97 30.84 7.07
C GLU A 124 -3.15 31.02 8.59
N ALA A 125 -3.73 32.14 9.02
CA ALA A 125 -3.99 32.41 10.44
C ALA A 125 -5.02 31.42 11.04
N ILE A 126 -6.07 31.08 10.29
CA ILE A 126 -7.05 30.05 10.70
C ILE A 126 -6.36 28.69 10.82
N SER A 127 -5.53 28.31 9.84
CA SER A 127 -4.79 27.04 9.87
C SER A 127 -3.82 26.96 11.07
N ALA A 128 -3.14 28.06 11.40
CA ALA A 128 -2.25 28.14 12.55
C ALA A 128 -3.02 27.98 13.88
N LYS A 129 -4.22 28.58 13.99
CA LYS A 129 -5.10 28.40 15.16
C LYS A 129 -5.61 26.96 15.30
N HIS A 130 -5.96 26.30 14.19
CA HIS A 130 -6.34 24.89 14.23
C HIS A 130 -5.17 24.00 14.66
N LEU A 131 -3.95 24.29 14.18
CA LEU A 131 -2.75 23.56 14.59
C LEU A 131 -2.41 23.79 16.08
N SER A 132 -2.58 25.01 16.62
CA SER A 132 -2.37 25.26 18.05
C SER A 132 -3.44 24.58 18.90
N ALA A 133 -4.72 24.68 18.53
CA ALA A 133 -5.82 24.01 19.22
C ALA A 133 -5.66 22.49 19.20
N ALA A 134 -5.20 21.91 18.09
CA ALA A 134 -4.90 20.48 18.02
C ALA A 134 -3.77 20.10 18.99
N ARG A 135 -2.68 20.87 19.03
CA ARG A 135 -1.57 20.63 19.98
C ARG A 135 -2.04 20.71 21.44
N GLU A 136 -2.86 21.70 21.78
CA GLU A 136 -3.44 21.84 23.12
C GLU A 136 -4.37 20.68 23.46
N SER A 137 -5.21 20.24 22.52
CA SER A 137 -6.09 19.07 22.69
C SER A 137 -5.28 17.78 22.90
N TRP A 138 -4.17 17.61 22.19
CA TRP A 138 -3.26 16.47 22.42
C TRP A 138 -2.64 16.52 23.81
N VAL A 139 -2.19 17.69 24.28
CA VAL A 139 -1.63 17.87 25.63
C VAL A 139 -2.68 17.56 26.71
N GLN A 140 -3.91 18.05 26.54
CA GLN A 140 -5.02 17.76 27.45
C GLN A 140 -5.36 16.26 27.46
N ALA A 141 -5.42 15.62 26.29
CA ALA A 141 -5.68 14.18 26.20
C ALA A 141 -4.60 13.36 26.91
N THR A 142 -3.32 13.71 26.76
CA THR A 142 -2.23 13.05 27.48
C THR A 142 -2.31 13.27 28.99
N GLN A 143 -2.70 14.47 29.43
CA GLN A 143 -2.86 14.77 30.85
C GLN A 143 -4.01 13.97 31.48
N VAL A 144 -5.14 13.83 30.78
CA VAL A 144 -6.27 13.00 31.22
C VAL A 144 -5.87 11.53 31.32
N LEU A 145 -5.05 11.03 30.39
CA LEU A 145 -4.51 9.67 30.48
C LEU A 145 -3.62 9.50 31.71
N GLU A 146 -2.74 10.45 32.01
CA GLU A 146 -1.90 10.42 33.22
C GLU A 146 -2.73 10.54 34.53
N GLU A 147 -3.83 11.28 34.52
CA GLU A 147 -4.79 11.36 35.64
C GLU A 147 -5.52 10.03 35.83
N MET A 148 -6.02 9.42 34.75
CA MET A 148 -6.64 8.09 34.80
C MET A 148 -5.67 7.00 35.25
N GLU A 149 -4.40 7.07 34.83
CA GLU A 149 -3.35 6.14 35.29
C GLU A 149 -3.10 6.28 36.80
N ARG A 150 -3.14 7.51 37.34
CA ARG A 150 -3.03 7.78 38.78
C ARG A 150 -4.24 7.29 39.57
N ASP A 151 -5.46 7.54 39.08
CA ASP A 151 -6.69 7.22 39.80
C ASP A 151 -7.04 5.73 39.76
N LEU A 152 -6.83 5.09 38.61
CA LEU A 152 -7.16 3.67 38.43
C LEU A 152 -6.03 2.75 38.91
N GLY A 153 -4.82 3.28 39.18
CA GLY A 153 -3.63 2.48 39.52
C GLY A 153 -3.19 1.53 38.40
N ILE A 154 -3.80 1.63 37.22
CA ILE A 154 -3.47 0.83 36.04
C ILE A 154 -2.35 1.59 35.32
N SER A 155 -1.12 1.44 35.81
CA SER A 155 0.04 1.82 35.03
C SER A 155 0.01 0.99 33.75
N TYR A 156 -0.18 1.61 32.58
CA TYR A 156 -0.04 0.88 31.33
C TYR A 156 1.42 0.41 31.25
N PRO A 157 1.71 -0.91 31.28
CA PRO A 157 3.06 -1.39 31.07
C PRO A 157 3.33 -1.17 29.59
N SER A 158 3.83 0.01 29.22
CA SER A 158 4.25 0.26 27.86
C SER A 158 5.22 -0.86 27.50
N ALA A 159 4.95 -1.58 26.42
CA ALA A 159 5.68 -2.79 26.06
C ALA A 159 7.21 -2.60 25.87
N LEU A 160 7.68 -1.35 25.86
CA LEU A 160 9.10 -1.02 25.77
C LEU A 160 9.75 -0.90 27.16
N PRO A 161 10.88 -1.59 27.39
CA PRO A 161 11.75 -1.39 28.56
C PRO A 161 12.05 0.08 28.85
N THR A 162 12.18 0.44 30.12
CA THR A 162 12.36 1.83 30.58
C THR A 162 13.60 2.50 29.96
N ASP A 163 14.65 1.73 29.69
CA ASP A 163 15.89 2.23 29.07
C ASP A 163 15.67 2.63 27.61
N GLU A 164 14.93 1.83 26.85
CA GLU A 164 14.58 2.14 25.46
C GLU A 164 13.70 3.38 25.40
N ARG A 165 12.74 3.55 26.32
CA ARG A 165 11.93 4.77 26.42
C ARG A 165 12.80 6.02 26.62
N ARG A 166 13.78 5.98 27.55
CA ARG A 166 14.71 7.10 27.77
C ARG A 166 15.60 7.36 26.56
N GLN A 167 15.92 6.32 25.78
CA GLN A 167 16.64 6.48 24.52
C GLN A 167 15.78 7.16 23.45
N TYR A 168 14.56 6.69 23.21
CA TYR A 168 13.63 7.32 22.28
C TYR A 168 13.34 8.78 22.64
N GLN A 169 13.18 9.12 23.93
CA GLN A 169 13.02 10.52 24.35
C GLN A 169 14.25 11.38 24.03
N ARG A 170 15.46 10.85 24.24
CA ARG A 170 16.70 11.54 23.85
C ARG A 170 16.80 11.72 22.34
N GLU A 171 16.42 10.70 21.57
CA GLU A 171 16.42 10.74 20.11
C GLU A 171 15.42 11.77 19.58
N VAL A 172 14.18 11.79 20.09
CA VAL A 172 13.16 12.80 19.73
C VAL A 172 13.66 14.22 20.00
N LEU A 173 14.28 14.45 21.15
CA LEU A 173 14.89 15.76 21.48
C LEU A 173 16.05 16.10 20.55
N SER A 174 16.87 15.11 20.16
CA SER A 174 17.97 15.31 19.22
C SER A 174 17.47 15.66 17.82
N LEU A 175 16.41 15.00 17.35
CA LEU A 175 15.76 15.26 16.07
C LEU A 175 15.08 16.63 16.07
N TYR A 176 14.44 17.01 17.17
CA TYR A 176 13.83 18.33 17.31
C TYR A 176 14.88 19.45 17.21
N LYS A 177 16.02 19.31 17.90
CA LYS A 177 17.15 20.24 17.78
C LYS A 177 17.69 20.29 16.34
N HIS A 178 17.91 19.13 15.72
CA HIS A 178 18.37 19.08 14.34
C HIS A 178 17.39 19.78 13.37
N ASN A 179 16.08 19.62 13.58
CA ASN A 179 15.06 20.30 12.79
C ASN A 179 15.08 21.82 13.02
N GLN A 180 15.32 22.29 14.24
CA GLN A 180 15.54 23.71 14.51
C GLN A 180 16.77 24.26 13.76
N ASP A 181 17.88 23.52 13.77
CA ASP A 181 19.11 23.88 13.05
C ASP A 181 18.89 23.94 11.53
N LEU A 182 18.16 22.96 10.97
CA LEU A 182 17.78 22.93 9.56
C LEU A 182 16.89 24.12 9.20
N ASN A 183 15.92 24.47 10.03
CA ASN A 183 15.08 25.64 9.81
C ASN A 183 15.88 26.95 9.87
N ALA A 184 16.85 27.06 10.78
CA ALA A 184 17.75 28.20 10.83
C ALA A 184 18.65 28.29 9.58
N SER A 185 19.18 27.15 9.12
CA SER A 185 19.97 27.05 7.89
C SER A 185 19.15 27.43 6.65
N LEU A 186 17.91 26.94 6.54
CA LEU A 186 17.00 27.27 5.44
C LEU A 186 16.70 28.78 5.42
N LYS A 187 16.41 29.40 6.58
CA LYS A 187 16.23 30.85 6.69
C LYS A 187 17.48 31.62 6.23
N SER A 188 18.67 31.22 6.69
CA SER A 188 19.92 31.86 6.26
C SER A 188 20.14 31.74 4.75
N ARG A 189 19.79 30.60 4.16
CA ARG A 189 19.89 30.37 2.71
C ARG A 189 18.87 31.22 1.94
N GLN A 190 17.67 31.39 2.47
CA GLN A 190 16.65 32.27 1.89
C GLN A 190 17.12 33.72 1.89
N ASP A 191 17.74 34.19 2.99
CA ASP A 191 18.30 35.54 3.06
C ASP A 191 19.45 35.74 2.06
N GLU A 192 20.31 34.73 1.87
CA GLU A 192 21.34 34.74 0.83
C GLU A 192 20.77 34.77 -0.59
N LEU A 193 19.69 34.04 -0.86
CA LEU A 193 18.99 34.07 -2.14
C LEU A 193 18.39 35.46 -2.40
N MET A 194 17.72 36.05 -1.41
CA MET A 194 17.21 37.42 -1.49
C MET A 194 18.33 38.44 -1.75
N GLY A 195 19.53 38.21 -1.19
CA GLY A 195 20.71 39.02 -1.50
C GLY A 195 21.20 38.84 -2.94
N ALA A 196 21.28 37.60 -3.42
CA ALA A 196 21.68 37.29 -4.79
C ALA A 196 20.69 37.82 -5.83
N GLU A 197 19.38 37.72 -5.56
CA GLU A 197 18.31 38.30 -6.39
C GLU A 197 18.48 39.81 -6.54
N LYS A 198 18.78 40.53 -5.43
CA LYS A 198 19.08 41.96 -5.49
C LYS A 198 20.32 42.24 -6.36
N THR A 199 21.40 41.49 -6.20
CA THR A 199 22.60 41.68 -7.04
C THR A 199 22.36 41.39 -8.52
N LEU A 200 21.46 40.46 -8.85
CA LEU A 200 21.08 40.21 -10.24
C LEU A 200 20.31 41.38 -10.83
N VAL A 201 19.38 41.96 -10.06
CA VAL A 201 18.65 43.17 -10.49
C VAL A 201 19.61 44.35 -10.70
N ASP A 202 20.59 44.55 -9.81
CA ASP A 202 21.61 45.59 -9.99
C ASP A 202 22.41 45.39 -11.29
N LEU A 203 22.84 44.15 -11.58
CA LEU A 203 23.55 43.81 -12.82
C LEU A 203 22.66 43.94 -14.07
N GLU A 204 21.37 43.63 -13.97
CA GLU A 204 20.41 43.84 -15.05
C GLU A 204 20.27 45.33 -15.40
N ASP A 205 20.24 46.20 -14.39
CA ASP A 205 20.17 47.64 -14.58
C ASP A 205 21.49 48.21 -15.14
N GLU A 206 22.65 47.72 -14.69
CA GLU A 206 23.94 48.02 -15.32
C GLU A 206 24.01 47.56 -16.79
N ASN A 207 23.48 46.38 -17.11
CA ASN A 207 23.45 45.87 -18.48
C ASN A 207 22.55 46.75 -19.38
N LYS A 208 21.38 47.17 -18.90
CA LYS A 208 20.52 48.13 -19.60
C LYS A 208 21.25 49.46 -19.83
N PHE A 209 21.93 49.99 -18.82
CA PHE A 209 22.72 51.21 -18.94
C PHE A 209 23.85 51.08 -19.98
N LEU A 210 24.56 49.95 -20.00
CA LEU A 210 25.60 49.68 -21.00
C LEU A 210 25.01 49.51 -22.40
N GLN A 211 23.85 48.88 -22.54
CA GLN A 211 23.13 48.79 -23.81
C GLN A 211 22.76 50.18 -24.34
N GLU A 212 22.26 51.07 -23.48
CA GLU A 212 21.99 52.47 -23.84
C GLU A 212 23.28 53.19 -24.28
N LYS A 213 24.40 52.99 -23.58
CA LYS A 213 25.71 53.56 -23.98
C LYS A 213 26.18 53.04 -25.34
N VAL A 214 26.00 51.75 -25.63
CA VAL A 214 26.33 51.17 -26.93
C VAL A 214 25.44 51.76 -28.03
N VAL A 215 24.14 51.94 -27.77
CA VAL A 215 23.22 52.58 -28.71
C VAL A 215 23.61 54.04 -28.94
N ASP A 216 23.97 54.77 -27.89
CA ASP A 216 24.43 56.17 -27.99
C ASP A 216 25.75 56.27 -28.76
N LEU A 217 26.70 55.36 -28.53
CA LEU A 217 27.96 55.28 -29.28
C LEU A 217 27.69 54.95 -30.75
N LYS A 218 26.82 53.98 -31.03
CA LYS A 218 26.41 53.64 -32.39
C LYS A 218 25.71 54.81 -33.07
N ARG A 219 24.87 55.55 -32.34
CA ARG A 219 24.20 56.76 -32.82
C ARG A 219 25.23 57.86 -33.12
N LYS A 220 26.18 58.12 -32.22
CA LYS A 220 27.30 59.05 -32.43
C LYS A 220 28.19 58.64 -33.59
N TRP A 221 28.44 57.34 -33.76
CA TRP A 221 29.21 56.81 -34.89
C TRP A 221 28.44 57.01 -36.20
N LEU A 222 27.15 56.69 -36.24
CA LEU A 222 26.30 56.94 -37.42
C LEU A 222 26.22 58.43 -37.79
N TYR A 223 26.13 59.34 -36.82
CA TYR A 223 26.16 60.78 -37.09
C TYR A 223 27.57 61.33 -37.39
N GLY A 224 28.63 60.69 -36.88
CA GLY A 224 30.03 61.08 -37.10
C GLY A 224 30.63 60.60 -38.43
N VAL A 225 29.93 59.71 -39.15
CA VAL A 225 30.40 59.10 -40.42
C VAL A 225 30.17 60.00 -41.66
N SER A 226 29.80 61.27 -41.48
CA SER A 226 29.83 62.26 -42.58
C SER A 226 31.23 62.80 -42.91
N CYS A 227 32.31 62.23 -42.38
CA CYS A 227 33.66 62.48 -42.88
C CYS A 227 34.20 61.23 -43.60
N SER A 228 34.46 61.43 -44.88
CA SER A 228 34.93 60.51 -45.91
C SER A 228 36.02 59.51 -45.47
N PRO A 229 36.11 58.35 -46.13
CA PRO A 229 37.06 57.30 -45.78
C PRO A 229 38.51 57.82 -45.88
N PRO A 230 39.39 57.42 -44.95
CA PRO A 230 40.79 57.81 -44.97
C PRO A 230 41.46 57.18 -46.21
N VAL A 231 41.73 58.03 -47.20
CA VAL A 231 42.72 57.79 -48.23
C VAL A 231 44.01 57.41 -47.52
N SER A 232 44.59 56.27 -47.86
CA SER A 232 45.90 55.86 -47.38
C SER A 232 46.98 56.77 -47.99
N PRO A 233 47.89 57.35 -47.19
CA PRO A 233 49.26 57.57 -47.59
C PRO A 233 50.15 56.66 -46.73
N SER A 234 50.74 55.70 -47.41
CA SER A 234 51.95 55.00 -46.98
C SER A 234 52.99 55.98 -46.44
N LEU A 235 53.65 55.63 -45.34
CA LEU A 235 55.12 55.44 -45.25
C LEU A 235 55.60 55.42 -43.79
N SER A 236 56.60 54.58 -43.56
CA SER A 236 57.51 54.52 -42.40
C SER A 236 57.07 53.73 -41.16
N SER A 237 57.13 52.40 -41.32
CA SER A 237 58.04 51.52 -40.56
C SER A 237 58.46 51.96 -39.15
N SER A 238 57.84 51.35 -38.13
CA SER A 238 58.53 51.04 -36.89
C SER A 238 57.88 49.82 -36.22
N ARG A 239 58.64 48.73 -36.29
CA ARG A 239 58.47 47.46 -35.59
C ARG A 239 58.07 47.67 -34.11
N THR A 240 57.00 47.04 -33.63
CA THR A 240 56.97 46.35 -32.33
C THR A 240 55.84 45.32 -32.28
N SER A 241 56.25 44.05 -32.27
CA SER A 241 55.69 42.89 -31.56
C SER A 241 54.20 42.86 -31.20
N SER A 242 53.49 41.98 -31.91
CA SER A 242 52.22 41.35 -31.59
C SER A 242 52.20 40.63 -30.22
N PRO A 243 51.23 40.90 -29.33
CA PRO A 243 50.86 40.01 -28.24
C PRO A 243 49.79 39.03 -28.74
N CYS A 244 50.12 37.74 -28.71
CA CYS A 244 49.23 36.65 -29.07
C CYS A 244 47.96 36.61 -28.23
N PHE A 245 46.84 36.35 -28.89
CA PHE A 245 45.59 35.89 -28.31
C PHE A 245 45.84 34.65 -27.45
N SER A 246 45.80 34.79 -26.13
CA SER A 246 45.69 33.65 -25.23
C SER A 246 44.23 33.43 -24.92
N SER A 247 43.71 32.29 -25.35
CA SER A 247 42.32 31.87 -25.18
C SER A 247 41.92 31.79 -23.69
N PRO A 248 40.63 31.98 -23.36
CA PRO A 248 40.17 32.12 -21.98
C PRO A 248 40.28 30.80 -21.23
N SER A 249 40.78 30.85 -20.00
CA SER A 249 40.81 29.71 -19.09
C SER A 249 39.39 29.26 -18.74
N TYR A 250 39.16 27.97 -18.92
CA TYR A 250 37.92 27.24 -18.70
C TYR A 250 37.30 27.51 -17.31
N PRO A 251 36.00 27.81 -17.21
CA PRO A 251 35.31 28.01 -15.95
C PRO A 251 34.90 26.65 -15.39
N GLY A 252 35.56 26.21 -14.32
CA GLY A 252 35.28 24.87 -13.79
C GLY A 252 35.90 24.61 -12.44
N SER A 253 35.53 25.36 -11.41
CA SER A 253 35.12 24.79 -10.10
C SER A 253 34.82 25.92 -9.10
N PRO A 254 33.65 25.89 -8.45
CA PRO A 254 33.22 26.93 -7.53
C PRO A 254 33.97 26.80 -6.20
N LEU A 255 34.52 27.94 -5.80
CA LEU A 255 35.05 28.24 -4.49
C LEU A 255 34.07 27.83 -3.39
N LEU A 256 34.48 26.89 -2.54
CA LEU A 256 33.91 26.73 -1.20
C LEU A 256 34.41 27.87 -0.32
N SER A 257 33.85 29.06 -0.54
CA SER A 257 33.99 30.20 0.38
C SER A 257 33.13 29.94 1.62
N ARG A 258 33.65 29.12 2.54
CA ARG A 258 33.06 28.94 3.87
C ARG A 258 33.34 30.20 4.69
N LYS A 259 32.34 31.08 4.77
CA LYS A 259 32.28 32.26 5.63
C LYS A 259 32.53 31.83 7.09
N LEU A 260 33.66 32.24 7.65
CA LEU A 260 33.91 32.22 9.09
C LEU A 260 33.21 33.44 9.72
N PRO A 261 32.57 33.33 10.90
CA PRO A 261 31.90 34.46 11.54
C PRO A 261 32.91 35.53 11.96
N SER A 262 32.62 36.76 11.55
CA SER A 262 33.34 37.96 11.96
C SER A 262 33.22 38.17 13.47
N SER A 263 34.26 37.77 14.21
CA SER A 263 34.50 38.26 15.56
C SER A 263 35.93 38.79 15.63
N ARG A 264 35.98 40.13 15.68
CA ARG A 264 37.03 41.06 16.13
C ARG A 264 38.51 40.74 15.76
N PRO A 265 39.19 41.65 15.03
CA PRO A 265 40.59 41.49 14.66
C PRO A 265 41.49 41.66 15.89
N ASP A 266 42.73 41.21 15.74
CA ASP A 266 43.87 41.36 16.68
C ASP A 266 44.17 40.14 17.55
N SER A 267 44.34 38.96 16.93
CA SER A 267 45.40 38.05 17.37
C SER A 267 45.82 37.12 16.22
N PRO A 268 47.11 37.04 15.88
CA PRO A 268 47.59 36.26 14.73
C PRO A 268 47.46 34.75 15.01
N LEU A 269 46.48 34.10 14.39
CA LEU A 269 46.37 32.63 14.43
C LEU A 269 47.45 32.01 13.53
N PRO A 270 48.20 31.00 14.04
CA PRO A 270 49.31 30.39 13.32
C PRO A 270 48.81 29.56 12.11
N PRO A 271 49.59 29.50 11.02
CA PRO A 271 49.20 28.88 9.74
C PRO A 271 48.96 27.36 9.79
N SER A 272 49.07 26.70 10.95
CA SER A 272 48.90 25.25 11.11
C SER A 272 47.45 24.79 11.30
N THR A 273 46.46 25.69 11.35
CA THR A 273 45.06 25.29 11.63
C THR A 273 44.34 24.66 10.43
N ILE A 274 44.64 25.08 9.19
CA ILE A 274 43.94 24.54 8.01
C ILE A 274 44.46 23.14 7.66
N ASP A 275 45.78 22.97 7.67
CA ASP A 275 46.42 21.68 7.41
C ASP A 275 45.99 20.62 8.45
N SER A 276 45.87 21.00 9.73
CA SER A 276 45.39 20.08 10.76
C SER A 276 43.92 19.67 10.59
N VAL A 277 43.05 20.56 10.11
CA VAL A 277 41.64 20.24 9.83
C VAL A 277 41.51 19.30 8.63
N LEU A 278 42.23 19.56 7.55
CA LEU A 278 42.26 18.67 6.39
C LEU A 278 42.83 17.30 6.78
N GLN A 279 43.91 17.27 7.56
CA GLN A 279 44.51 16.04 8.05
C GLN A 279 43.54 15.24 8.92
N ALA A 280 42.82 15.89 9.83
CA ALA A 280 41.78 15.24 10.64
C ALA A 280 40.65 14.63 9.78
N GLU A 281 40.20 15.32 8.73
CA GLU A 281 39.17 14.78 7.83
C GLU A 281 39.70 13.63 6.96
N THR A 282 40.97 13.69 6.50
CA THR A 282 41.60 12.57 5.78
C THR A 282 41.73 11.33 6.67
N GLU A 283 42.15 11.49 7.93
CA GLU A 283 42.20 10.38 8.88
C GLU A 283 40.82 9.83 9.20
N LYS A 284 39.80 10.68 9.35
CA LYS A 284 38.42 10.25 9.57
C LYS A 284 37.90 9.45 8.37
N MET A 285 38.18 9.91 7.15
CA MET A 285 37.86 9.18 5.92
C MET A 285 38.58 7.84 5.87
N GLN A 286 39.87 7.80 6.23
CA GLN A 286 40.66 6.57 6.28
C GLN A 286 40.12 5.56 7.31
N ARG A 287 39.77 6.02 8.53
CA ARG A 287 39.08 5.18 9.53
C ARG A 287 37.72 4.67 9.03
N CYS A 288 36.97 5.47 8.28
CA CYS A 288 35.72 5.04 7.65
C CYS A 288 35.96 3.94 6.60
N LEU A 289 36.98 4.10 5.75
CA LEU A 289 37.36 3.12 4.74
C LEU A 289 37.81 1.80 5.38
N GLU A 290 38.62 1.84 6.44
CA GLU A 290 39.06 0.65 7.18
C GLU A 290 37.88 -0.11 7.82
N ARG A 291 36.94 0.60 8.44
CA ARG A 291 35.71 -0.02 8.96
C ARG A 291 34.89 -0.68 7.85
N LEU A 292 34.80 -0.05 6.68
CA LEU A 292 34.09 -0.62 5.55
C LEU A 292 34.80 -1.88 5.03
N LYS A 293 36.13 -1.88 4.94
CA LYS A 293 36.94 -3.06 4.57
C LYS A 293 36.72 -4.22 5.54
N ALA A 294 36.82 -3.98 6.85
CA ALA A 294 36.61 -5.02 7.87
C ALA A 294 35.18 -5.60 7.85
N ARG A 295 34.16 -4.77 7.52
CA ARG A 295 32.79 -5.25 7.30
C ARG A 295 32.69 -6.11 6.03
N ASN A 296 33.34 -5.70 4.95
CA ASN A 296 33.33 -6.44 3.69
C ASN A 296 34.06 -7.80 3.81
N GLU A 297 35.17 -7.85 4.53
CA GLU A 297 35.89 -9.09 4.88
C GLU A 297 35.00 -10.04 5.69
N ARG A 298 34.33 -9.52 6.73
CA ARG A 298 33.37 -10.32 7.53
C ARG A 298 32.22 -10.84 6.68
N LEU A 299 31.67 -10.02 5.77
CA LEU A 299 30.61 -10.44 4.86
C LEU A 299 31.09 -11.50 3.87
N SER A 300 32.30 -11.36 3.35
CA SER A 300 32.92 -12.33 2.45
C SER A 300 33.15 -13.68 3.14
N ALA A 301 33.65 -13.69 4.38
CA ALA A 301 33.80 -14.90 5.17
C ALA A 301 32.44 -15.57 5.47
N ALA A 302 31.40 -14.79 5.79
CA ALA A 302 30.06 -15.30 5.99
C ALA A 302 29.43 -15.87 4.71
N LEU A 303 29.71 -15.27 3.54
CA LEU A 303 29.27 -15.79 2.24
C LEU A 303 29.96 -17.12 1.90
N VAL A 304 31.27 -17.26 2.17
CA VAL A 304 32.01 -18.51 1.94
C VAL A 304 31.46 -19.65 2.80
N ARG A 305 31.21 -19.41 4.10
CA ARG A 305 30.61 -20.43 4.99
C ARG A 305 29.24 -20.87 4.50
N ARG A 306 28.35 -19.91 4.20
CA ARG A 306 27.00 -20.20 3.71
C ARG A 306 27.02 -20.94 2.38
N LYS A 307 28.00 -20.66 1.51
CA LYS A 307 28.21 -21.40 0.26
C LYS A 307 28.57 -22.85 0.54
N GLY A 308 29.53 -23.12 1.44
CA GLY A 308 29.88 -24.48 1.84
C GLY A 308 28.70 -25.24 2.47
N GLU A 309 27.95 -24.57 3.35
CA GLU A 309 26.71 -25.12 3.93
C GLU A 309 25.68 -25.45 2.84
N SER A 310 25.49 -24.57 1.85
CA SER A 310 24.56 -24.81 0.74
C SER A 310 24.99 -25.98 -0.16
N GLU A 311 26.29 -26.16 -0.39
CA GLU A 311 26.83 -27.29 -1.16
C GLU A 311 26.63 -28.61 -0.40
N GLN A 312 26.84 -28.62 0.92
CA GLN A 312 26.58 -29.78 1.77
C GLN A 312 25.09 -30.17 1.77
N LEU A 313 24.19 -29.18 1.87
CA LEU A 313 22.74 -29.41 1.75
C LEU A 313 22.37 -29.93 0.37
N SER A 314 22.98 -29.39 -0.69
CA SER A 314 22.77 -29.86 -2.07
C SER A 314 23.19 -31.32 -2.26
N MET A 315 24.34 -31.72 -1.69
CA MET A 315 24.79 -33.12 -1.75
C MET A 315 23.89 -34.05 -0.95
N SER A 316 23.41 -33.59 0.20
CA SER A 316 22.48 -34.36 1.05
C SER A 316 21.11 -34.51 0.38
N LEU A 317 20.61 -33.46 -0.27
CA LEU A 317 19.38 -33.51 -1.07
C LEU A 317 19.55 -34.44 -2.27
N SER A 318 20.65 -34.35 -3.02
CA SER A 318 20.91 -35.26 -4.15
C SER A 318 20.93 -36.73 -3.72
N ARG A 319 21.55 -37.03 -2.57
CA ARG A 319 21.52 -38.38 -1.98
C ARG A 319 20.10 -38.79 -1.60
N GLN A 320 19.33 -37.91 -0.95
CA GLN A 320 17.95 -38.20 -0.57
C GLN A 320 17.02 -38.38 -1.78
N GLU A 321 17.22 -37.60 -2.85
CA GLU A 321 16.49 -37.72 -4.10
C GLU A 321 16.77 -39.07 -4.77
N ALA A 322 18.05 -39.48 -4.83
CA ALA A 322 18.46 -40.79 -5.31
C ALA A 322 17.87 -41.92 -4.44
N ASP A 323 17.94 -41.80 -3.11
CA ASP A 323 17.38 -42.77 -2.18
C ASP A 323 15.86 -42.88 -2.31
N SER A 324 15.17 -41.75 -2.46
CA SER A 324 13.71 -41.73 -2.67
C SER A 324 13.33 -42.37 -4.00
N SER A 325 14.11 -42.15 -5.06
CA SER A 325 13.91 -42.77 -6.37
C SER A 325 14.11 -44.28 -6.28
N ALA A 326 15.15 -44.73 -5.57
CA ALA A 326 15.40 -46.14 -5.31
C ALA A 326 14.26 -46.79 -4.52
N LEU A 327 13.69 -46.10 -3.52
CA LEU A 327 12.54 -46.59 -2.76
C LEU A 327 11.25 -46.66 -3.60
N HIS A 328 10.97 -45.67 -4.46
CA HIS A 328 9.83 -45.75 -5.37
C HIS A 328 9.96 -46.92 -6.35
N MET A 329 11.16 -47.14 -6.91
CA MET A 329 11.43 -48.31 -7.75
C MET A 329 11.26 -49.62 -6.97
N ALA A 330 11.68 -49.67 -5.71
CA ALA A 330 11.47 -50.84 -4.85
C ALA A 330 9.99 -51.09 -4.51
N LEU A 331 9.18 -50.03 -4.33
CA LEU A 331 7.75 -50.15 -4.09
C LEU A 331 7.00 -50.63 -5.34
N ALA A 332 7.26 -50.01 -6.51
CA ALA A 332 6.69 -50.44 -7.77
C ALA A 332 6.98 -51.93 -8.04
N TYR A 333 8.21 -52.37 -7.74
CA TYR A 333 8.59 -53.77 -7.76
C TYR A 333 7.74 -54.66 -6.83
N CYS A 334 7.52 -54.24 -5.58
CA CYS A 334 6.69 -54.98 -4.63
C CYS A 334 5.23 -55.09 -5.12
N GLU A 335 4.67 -54.01 -5.68
CA GLU A 335 3.32 -53.99 -6.25
C GLU A 335 3.20 -54.97 -7.43
N GLU A 336 4.16 -54.97 -8.35
CA GLU A 336 4.19 -55.92 -9.47
C GLU A 336 4.34 -57.37 -9.00
N CYS A 337 5.07 -57.61 -7.90
CA CYS A 337 5.16 -58.93 -7.30
C CYS A 337 3.84 -59.37 -6.67
N GLU A 338 3.19 -58.49 -5.92
CA GLU A 338 1.90 -58.77 -5.30
C GLU A 338 0.83 -59.08 -6.35
N GLU A 339 0.81 -58.34 -7.46
CA GLU A 339 -0.07 -58.61 -8.60
C GLU A 339 0.22 -60.01 -9.19
N ALA A 340 1.48 -60.33 -9.48
CA ALA A 340 1.84 -61.62 -10.05
C ALA A 340 1.49 -62.80 -9.12
N TYR A 341 1.66 -62.66 -7.81
CA TYR A 341 1.23 -63.68 -6.85
C TYR A 341 -0.30 -63.76 -6.73
N SER A 342 -1.00 -62.63 -6.82
CA SER A 342 -2.47 -62.58 -6.78
C SER A 342 -3.10 -63.22 -8.01
N ASP A 343 -2.53 -63.00 -9.19
CA ASP A 343 -2.93 -63.68 -10.43
C ASP A 343 -2.76 -65.20 -10.32
N LEU A 344 -1.63 -65.65 -9.77
CA LEU A 344 -1.36 -67.07 -9.56
C LEU A 344 -2.40 -67.69 -8.62
N LEU A 345 -2.68 -67.04 -7.49
CA LEU A 345 -3.71 -67.48 -6.54
C LEU A 345 -5.09 -67.52 -7.18
N SER A 346 -5.46 -66.49 -7.93
CA SER A 346 -6.74 -66.39 -8.64
C SER A 346 -6.93 -67.53 -9.64
N LEU A 347 -5.88 -67.93 -10.37
CA LEU A 347 -5.92 -69.12 -11.23
C LEU A 347 -6.15 -70.40 -10.42
N TYR A 348 -5.46 -70.59 -9.29
CA TYR A 348 -5.66 -71.76 -8.43
C TYR A 348 -7.07 -71.80 -7.84
N GLU A 349 -7.62 -70.66 -7.43
CA GLU A 349 -8.98 -70.56 -6.92
C GLU A 349 -10.02 -70.86 -7.99
N ALA A 350 -9.87 -70.31 -9.20
CA ALA A 350 -10.73 -70.60 -10.34
C ALA A 350 -10.71 -72.10 -10.70
N ARG A 351 -9.53 -72.73 -10.69
CA ARG A 351 -9.38 -74.17 -10.91
C ARG A 351 -10.06 -74.98 -9.81
N LYS A 352 -9.93 -74.58 -8.55
CA LYS A 352 -10.61 -75.23 -7.42
C LYS A 352 -12.13 -75.09 -7.53
N GLN A 353 -12.64 -73.93 -7.90
CA GLN A 353 -14.08 -73.69 -8.12
C GLN A 353 -14.62 -74.52 -9.29
N GLN A 354 -13.86 -74.64 -10.39
CA GLN A 354 -14.20 -75.51 -11.52
C GLN A 354 -14.31 -76.98 -11.08
N HIS A 355 -13.34 -77.47 -10.30
CA HIS A 355 -13.38 -78.83 -9.74
C HIS A 355 -14.56 -79.04 -8.76
N ALA A 356 -14.90 -78.03 -7.97
CA ALA A 356 -16.06 -78.09 -7.06
C ALA A 356 -17.39 -78.15 -7.85
N ALA A 357 -17.55 -77.33 -8.89
CA ALA A 357 -18.74 -77.30 -9.73
C ALA A 357 -18.93 -78.61 -10.54
N THR A 358 -17.83 -79.23 -11.00
CA THR A 358 -17.90 -80.55 -11.65
C THR A 358 -18.32 -81.65 -10.69
N ASN A 359 -17.98 -81.55 -9.40
CA ASN A 359 -18.34 -82.55 -8.38
C ASN A 359 -19.76 -82.35 -7.82
N SER A 360 -20.32 -81.14 -7.91
CA SER A 360 -21.63 -80.81 -7.36
C SER A 360 -22.77 -80.94 -8.36
N THR A 361 -22.61 -81.59 -9.52
CA THR A 361 -23.72 -81.86 -10.45
C THR A 361 -24.46 -83.11 -10.00
N PRO A 362 -25.62 -83.01 -9.32
CA PRO A 362 -26.39 -84.13 -8.83
C PRO A 362 -27.38 -84.54 -9.93
N GLN A 363 -27.40 -85.83 -10.22
CA GLN A 363 -28.34 -86.48 -11.12
C GLN A 363 -29.79 -86.01 -10.88
N PRO A 364 -30.54 -85.60 -11.91
CA PRO A 364 -31.98 -85.42 -11.78
C PRO A 364 -32.63 -86.80 -11.73
N ASP A 365 -33.01 -87.22 -10.52
CA ASP A 365 -33.71 -88.47 -10.29
C ASP A 365 -35.05 -88.49 -11.03
N LEU A 366 -35.20 -89.58 -11.78
CA LEU A 366 -36.31 -89.98 -12.62
C LEU A 366 -37.57 -90.25 -11.80
N SER A 367 -38.31 -89.22 -11.37
CA SER A 367 -39.68 -89.38 -10.89
C SER A 367 -40.66 -89.31 -12.07
N LYS A 368 -40.99 -90.49 -12.58
CA LYS A 368 -42.08 -90.74 -13.54
C LYS A 368 -43.42 -90.39 -12.90
N SER A 369 -44.03 -89.28 -13.29
CA SER A 369 -45.49 -89.12 -13.25
C SER A 369 -45.97 -88.71 -14.63
N LYS A 370 -46.63 -89.67 -15.28
CA LYS A 370 -47.28 -89.54 -16.57
C LYS A 370 -48.58 -88.76 -16.43
N GLU A 371 -48.91 -88.13 -17.55
CA GLU A 371 -50.25 -87.84 -18.06
C GLU A 371 -50.93 -86.50 -17.72
N GLU A 372 -51.58 -86.01 -18.79
CA GLU A 372 -52.57 -84.91 -18.88
C GLU A 372 -52.09 -83.51 -19.31
N ASN A 373 -51.57 -83.46 -20.53
CA ASN A 373 -52.17 -82.76 -21.67
C ASN A 373 -53.09 -81.55 -21.38
N SER A 374 -52.60 -80.32 -21.56
CA SER A 374 -53.38 -79.24 -22.18
C SER A 374 -52.52 -78.09 -22.73
N LYS A 375 -52.48 -78.03 -24.07
CA LYS A 375 -52.73 -76.85 -24.92
C LYS A 375 -52.19 -75.48 -24.46
N CYS A 376 -51.14 -74.98 -25.13
CA CYS A 376 -51.21 -73.75 -25.93
C CYS A 376 -49.88 -73.50 -26.65
N GLU A 377 -49.96 -73.51 -27.98
CA GLU A 377 -48.94 -73.00 -28.90
C GLU A 377 -48.87 -71.47 -28.77
N SER A 378 -47.65 -70.92 -28.64
CA SER A 378 -47.36 -69.55 -29.05
C SER A 378 -45.89 -69.46 -29.43
N SER A 379 -45.68 -69.55 -30.75
CA SER A 379 -44.74 -68.76 -31.57
C SER A 379 -43.49 -68.15 -30.91
N SER A 380 -42.32 -68.65 -31.35
CA SER A 380 -41.12 -67.93 -31.88
C SER A 380 -40.60 -66.65 -31.19
N PRO A 381 -39.28 -66.34 -31.20
CA PRO A 381 -38.27 -66.77 -32.18
C PRO A 381 -36.87 -67.15 -31.61
N PRO A 382 -35.97 -67.70 -32.44
CA PRO A 382 -34.64 -68.11 -32.05
C PRO A 382 -33.63 -66.97 -32.23
N GLU A 383 -32.94 -66.58 -31.17
CA GLU A 383 -31.60 -66.00 -31.28
C GLU A 383 -30.63 -66.94 -30.60
N GLY A 384 -29.77 -67.54 -31.43
CA GLY A 384 -28.63 -68.31 -30.99
C GLY A 384 -27.60 -67.39 -30.35
N ALA A 385 -27.76 -67.10 -29.06
CA ALA A 385 -26.62 -67.01 -28.18
C ALA A 385 -26.32 -68.45 -27.75
N ALA A 386 -25.51 -69.14 -28.54
CA ALA A 386 -24.77 -70.27 -27.99
C ALA A 386 -24.01 -69.70 -26.80
N ASP A 387 -24.52 -69.97 -25.59
CA ASP A 387 -23.82 -69.76 -24.34
C ASP A 387 -22.55 -70.59 -24.41
N ALA A 388 -21.54 -70.01 -25.07
CA ALA A 388 -20.16 -70.32 -24.84
C ALA A 388 -19.98 -70.10 -23.35
N ARG A 389 -20.14 -71.14 -22.54
CA ARG A 389 -19.69 -71.16 -21.14
C ARG A 389 -18.24 -70.69 -21.18
N PRO A 390 -17.91 -69.42 -20.85
CA PRO A 390 -16.64 -68.87 -21.30
C PRO A 390 -15.46 -69.32 -20.43
N ASN A 391 -15.69 -70.09 -19.37
CA ASN A 391 -14.76 -70.15 -18.24
C ASN A 391 -14.26 -71.54 -17.85
N SER A 392 -14.50 -72.60 -18.64
CA SER A 392 -13.78 -73.85 -18.40
C SER A 392 -12.37 -73.78 -18.98
N LEU A 393 -11.41 -73.28 -18.20
CA LEU A 393 -9.99 -73.34 -18.58
C LEU A 393 -9.61 -74.81 -18.79
N SER A 394 -9.01 -75.11 -19.95
CA SER A 394 -8.47 -76.45 -20.17
C SER A 394 -7.29 -76.71 -19.23
N LYS A 395 -7.02 -77.98 -18.89
CA LYS A 395 -5.90 -78.33 -17.99
C LYS A 395 -4.57 -77.78 -18.51
N GLN A 396 -4.39 -77.81 -19.84
CA GLN A 396 -3.20 -77.32 -20.52
C GLN A 396 -3.12 -75.79 -20.51
N GLU A 397 -4.22 -75.08 -20.78
CA GLU A 397 -4.26 -73.61 -20.66
C GLU A 397 -3.95 -73.12 -19.24
N PHE A 398 -4.40 -73.85 -18.21
CA PHE A 398 -4.03 -73.53 -16.84
C PHE A 398 -2.53 -73.69 -16.60
N GLU A 399 -1.95 -74.80 -17.05
CA GLU A 399 -0.51 -75.09 -16.89
C GLU A 399 0.34 -74.05 -17.63
N ASP A 400 -0.08 -73.64 -18.83
CA ASP A 400 0.57 -72.59 -19.62
C ASP A 400 0.48 -71.22 -18.91
N LYS A 401 -0.71 -70.81 -18.46
CA LYS A 401 -0.90 -69.53 -17.75
C LYS A 401 -0.13 -69.48 -16.43
N ALA A 402 -0.17 -70.56 -15.65
CA ALA A 402 0.60 -70.67 -14.41
C ALA A 402 2.11 -70.65 -14.70
N GLY A 403 2.56 -71.30 -15.78
CA GLY A 403 3.94 -71.24 -16.26
C GLY A 403 4.38 -69.83 -16.61
N VAL A 404 3.56 -69.06 -17.33
CA VAL A 404 3.84 -67.66 -17.67
C VAL A 404 3.96 -66.78 -16.42
N ILE A 405 3.04 -66.93 -15.46
CA ILE A 405 3.06 -66.14 -14.22
C ILE A 405 4.28 -66.50 -13.36
N THR A 406 4.64 -67.78 -13.26
CA THR A 406 5.84 -68.19 -12.51
C THR A 406 7.13 -67.67 -13.16
N GLN A 407 7.22 -67.63 -14.50
CA GLN A 407 8.31 -66.96 -15.20
C GLN A 407 8.34 -65.45 -14.93
N ARG A 408 7.18 -64.78 -14.90
CA ARG A 408 7.07 -63.35 -14.50
C ARG A 408 7.62 -63.14 -13.10
N ILE A 409 7.27 -63.99 -12.14
CA ILE A 409 7.78 -63.94 -10.75
C ILE A 409 9.30 -64.14 -10.72
N SER A 410 9.85 -65.09 -11.49
CA SER A 410 11.31 -65.29 -11.56
C SER A 410 12.05 -64.08 -12.14
N ARG A 411 11.49 -63.45 -13.17
CA ARG A 411 12.05 -62.20 -13.73
C ARG A 411 12.02 -61.07 -12.71
N LEU A 412 10.90 -60.89 -12.03
CA LEU A 412 10.77 -59.92 -10.94
C LEU A 412 11.83 -60.18 -9.85
N GLN A 413 12.03 -61.43 -9.43
CA GLN A 413 13.07 -61.76 -8.45
C GLN A 413 14.49 -61.38 -8.92
N GLN A 414 14.77 -61.46 -10.22
CA GLN A 414 16.04 -61.00 -10.80
C GLN A 414 16.15 -59.47 -10.80
N ASP A 415 15.09 -58.76 -11.17
CA ASP A 415 15.05 -57.29 -11.19
C ASP A 415 15.22 -56.71 -9.78
N ARG A 416 14.67 -57.37 -8.75
CA ARG A 416 14.90 -57.01 -7.33
C ARG A 416 16.37 -56.98 -6.95
N ALA A 417 17.16 -57.91 -7.48
CA ALA A 417 18.58 -58.01 -7.17
C ALA A 417 19.38 -56.83 -7.76
N ALA A 418 18.83 -56.15 -8.77
CA ALA A 418 19.42 -54.94 -9.36
C ALA A 418 19.08 -53.66 -8.59
N VAL A 419 17.95 -53.61 -7.86
CA VAL A 419 17.52 -52.44 -7.10
C VAL A 419 18.31 -52.34 -5.79
N CYS A 420 19.20 -51.35 -5.70
CA CYS A 420 19.91 -51.02 -4.46
C CYS A 420 18.96 -50.31 -3.49
N ILE A 421 18.42 -51.04 -2.52
CA ILE A 421 17.65 -50.44 -1.43
C ILE A 421 18.61 -49.69 -0.50
N PRO A 422 18.43 -48.38 -0.27
CA PRO A 422 19.26 -47.63 0.66
C PRO A 422 19.24 -48.29 2.04
N GLN A 423 20.38 -48.84 2.46
CA GLN A 423 20.52 -49.32 3.82
C GLN A 423 20.52 -48.11 4.74
N ARG A 424 19.57 -48.07 5.67
CA ARG A 424 19.55 -47.09 6.76
C ARG A 424 20.76 -47.39 7.65
N GLY A 425 21.92 -46.88 7.25
CA GLY A 425 23.18 -47.02 7.96
C GLY A 425 22.96 -46.62 9.41
N LYS A 426 23.38 -47.51 10.32
CA LYS A 426 23.43 -47.24 11.76
C LYS A 426 24.08 -45.87 11.95
N ALA A 427 23.45 -45.04 12.77
CA ALA A 427 23.68 -43.61 12.96
C ALA A 427 25.07 -43.21 13.49
N GLY A 428 26.16 -43.72 12.92
CA GLY A 428 27.51 -43.36 13.29
C GLY A 428 28.44 -43.47 12.10
N GLU A 429 29.12 -42.36 11.80
CA GLU A 429 30.45 -42.35 11.20
C GLU A 429 30.59 -42.44 9.67
N ASP A 430 29.69 -41.86 8.88
CA ASP A 430 30.10 -41.26 7.60
C ASP A 430 30.51 -39.81 7.86
N LYS A 431 31.55 -39.65 8.68
CA LYS A 431 32.32 -38.41 8.71
C LYS A 431 33.07 -38.34 7.38
N ILE A 432 32.44 -37.71 6.40
CA ILE A 432 33.15 -37.13 5.28
C ILE A 432 34.05 -36.07 5.91
N SER A 433 35.30 -36.47 6.12
CA SER A 433 36.39 -35.70 6.69
C SER A 433 36.48 -34.32 6.02
N PRO A 434 36.61 -33.27 6.83
CA PRO A 434 37.88 -32.56 6.77
C PRO A 434 38.48 -32.39 8.16
N ASP A 435 39.79 -32.62 8.20
CA ASP A 435 40.70 -32.29 9.29
C ASP A 435 40.32 -31.01 10.02
N THR A 436 39.79 -31.17 11.21
CA THR A 436 40.06 -30.27 12.33
C THR A 436 40.41 -31.17 13.49
N GLY A 437 41.71 -31.19 13.80
CA GLY A 437 42.31 -32.11 14.75
C GLY A 437 41.71 -32.01 16.15
N THR A 438 42.07 -33.01 16.95
CA THR A 438 41.61 -33.30 18.32
C THR A 438 40.20 -33.92 18.32
N LEU A 439 40.00 -35.17 18.71
CA LEU A 439 40.39 -35.72 20.00
C LEU A 439 40.72 -37.21 19.88
N ALA A 440 41.89 -37.54 20.41
CA ALA A 440 42.33 -38.89 20.72
C ALA A 440 41.33 -39.59 21.66
N GLY A 441 41.19 -40.90 21.46
CA GLY A 441 40.21 -41.72 22.15
C GLY A 441 40.37 -41.78 23.66
N VAL A 442 39.23 -41.96 24.34
CA VAL A 442 39.20 -42.45 25.72
C VAL A 442 38.22 -43.61 25.82
N ARG A 443 38.82 -44.76 26.14
CA ARG A 443 38.25 -46.06 26.40
C ARG A 443 37.48 -46.01 27.73
N GLY A 444 36.14 -46.07 27.67
CA GLY A 444 35.23 -46.11 28.83
C GLY A 444 33.82 -46.63 28.48
N ARG A 445 33.76 -47.70 27.67
CA ARG A 445 32.71 -48.04 26.69
C ARG A 445 31.41 -48.70 27.23
N ALA A 446 30.79 -48.24 28.31
CA ALA A 446 29.41 -48.70 28.61
C ALA A 446 28.56 -47.72 29.41
N SER A 447 29.10 -47.13 30.48
CA SER A 447 28.36 -46.15 31.27
C SER A 447 28.36 -44.76 30.62
N SER A 448 29.46 -44.38 29.95
CA SER A 448 29.52 -43.15 29.15
C SER A 448 28.65 -43.23 27.89
N LEU A 449 28.42 -44.42 27.32
CA LEU A 449 27.57 -44.59 26.13
C LEU A 449 26.06 -44.38 26.40
N SER A 450 25.64 -44.48 27.66
CA SER A 450 24.27 -44.13 28.07
C SER A 450 24.14 -42.63 28.32
N LYS A 451 25.19 -42.03 28.88
CA LYS A 451 25.25 -40.59 29.18
C LYS A 451 25.40 -39.77 27.89
N ASN A 452 26.31 -40.15 26.98
CA ASN A 452 26.45 -39.46 25.69
C ASN A 452 25.16 -39.56 24.87
N ASN A 453 24.45 -40.69 24.82
CA ASN A 453 23.18 -40.80 24.10
C ASN A 453 22.11 -39.89 24.69
N LYS A 454 22.14 -39.60 26.00
CA LYS A 454 21.24 -38.62 26.63
C LYS A 454 21.67 -37.18 26.35
N GLU A 455 22.97 -36.92 26.36
CA GLU A 455 23.56 -35.61 26.04
C GLU A 455 23.35 -35.26 24.55
N GLU A 456 23.59 -36.20 23.63
CA GLU A 456 23.29 -36.10 22.20
C GLU A 456 21.79 -35.88 21.97
N LYS A 457 20.92 -36.62 22.66
CA LYS A 457 19.46 -36.36 22.60
C LYS A 457 19.08 -34.97 23.14
N ALA A 458 19.78 -34.47 24.16
CA ALA A 458 19.53 -33.13 24.69
C ALA A 458 20.05 -32.04 23.73
N ALA A 459 21.22 -32.23 23.12
CA ALA A 459 21.77 -31.37 22.09
C ALA A 459 20.86 -31.30 20.86
N LEU A 460 20.38 -32.45 20.37
CA LEU A 460 19.42 -32.51 19.26
C LEU A 460 18.08 -31.82 19.60
N ARG A 461 17.63 -31.84 20.86
CA ARG A 461 16.44 -31.09 21.30
C ARG A 461 16.70 -29.59 21.29
N TYR A 462 17.86 -29.15 21.76
CA TYR A 462 18.27 -27.75 21.72
C TYR A 462 18.40 -27.24 20.27
N GLU A 463 19.02 -28.02 19.39
CA GLU A 463 19.08 -27.71 17.95
C GLU A 463 17.69 -27.67 17.30
N LEU A 464 16.78 -28.57 17.68
CA LEU A 464 15.40 -28.55 17.18
C LEU A 464 14.65 -27.29 17.65
N ASP A 465 14.82 -26.89 18.91
CA ASP A 465 14.13 -25.73 19.47
C ASP A 465 14.72 -24.42 18.90
N THR A 466 16.03 -24.32 18.71
CA THR A 466 16.68 -23.19 18.02
C THR A 466 16.22 -23.07 16.56
N VAL A 467 16.19 -24.17 15.79
CA VAL A 467 15.64 -24.16 14.42
C VAL A 467 14.15 -23.77 14.41
N ARG A 468 13.37 -24.17 15.41
CA ARG A 468 11.96 -23.75 15.54
C ARG A 468 11.82 -22.27 15.84
N GLU A 469 12.70 -21.70 16.65
CA GLU A 469 12.77 -20.26 16.91
C GLU A 469 13.16 -19.49 15.64
N GLU A 470 14.22 -19.89 14.95
CA GLU A 470 14.64 -19.30 13.67
C GLU A 470 13.53 -19.38 12.62
N MET A 471 12.85 -20.51 12.49
CA MET A 471 11.70 -20.65 11.59
C MET A 471 10.53 -19.75 11.97
N SER A 472 10.33 -19.49 13.27
CA SER A 472 9.30 -18.56 13.75
C SER A 472 9.67 -17.12 13.44
N GLU A 473 10.94 -16.75 13.60
CA GLU A 473 11.50 -15.45 13.24
C GLU A 473 11.42 -15.20 11.72
N MET A 474 11.79 -16.18 10.89
CA MET A 474 11.67 -16.11 9.44
C MET A 474 10.22 -15.95 8.97
N ARG A 475 9.25 -16.63 9.62
CA ARG A 475 7.81 -16.40 9.36
C ARG A 475 7.36 -15.00 9.77
N GLY A 476 7.94 -14.44 10.84
CA GLY A 476 7.74 -13.05 11.25
C GLY A 476 8.23 -12.07 10.18
N ASN A 477 9.45 -12.26 9.70
CA ASN A 477 10.08 -11.45 8.67
C ASN A 477 9.32 -11.52 7.34
N LEU A 478 8.87 -12.71 6.91
CA LEU A 478 8.03 -12.87 5.72
C LEU A 478 6.73 -12.06 5.82
N ARG A 479 6.06 -12.09 6.97
CA ARG A 479 4.83 -11.29 7.20
C ARG A 479 5.11 -9.79 7.16
N LEU A 480 6.28 -9.34 7.60
CA LEU A 480 6.68 -7.94 7.54
C LEU A 480 6.97 -7.52 6.10
N LEU A 481 7.78 -8.27 5.37
CA LEU A 481 8.09 -8.05 3.95
C LEU A 481 6.83 -8.08 3.08
N GLU A 482 5.87 -8.96 3.36
CA GLU A 482 4.58 -8.96 2.66
C GLU A 482 3.78 -7.68 2.90
N LYS A 483 3.83 -7.09 4.11
CA LYS A 483 3.18 -5.82 4.40
C LYS A 483 3.88 -4.67 3.67
N GLU A 484 5.20 -4.64 3.69
CA GLU A 484 6.00 -3.65 2.96
C GLU A 484 5.73 -3.70 1.46
N ARG A 485 5.68 -4.91 0.87
CA ARG A 485 5.31 -5.10 -0.54
C ARG A 485 3.93 -4.53 -0.85
N ARG A 486 2.92 -4.82 -0.03
CA ARG A 486 1.55 -4.28 -0.22
C ARG A 486 1.52 -2.75 -0.12
N CYS A 487 2.29 -2.15 0.79
CA CYS A 487 2.40 -0.70 0.89
C CYS A 487 3.04 -0.08 -0.36
N LEU A 488 4.07 -0.73 -0.91
CA LEU A 488 4.71 -0.31 -2.15
C LEU A 488 3.77 -0.48 -3.36
N ASP A 489 3.03 -1.59 -3.45
CA ASP A 489 2.02 -1.84 -4.50
C ASP A 489 0.96 -0.72 -4.53
N MET A 490 0.47 -0.30 -3.35
CA MET A 490 -0.47 0.82 -3.23
C MET A 490 0.16 2.15 -3.65
N SER A 491 1.43 2.39 -3.28
CA SER A 491 2.15 3.62 -3.64
C SER A 491 2.39 3.70 -5.15
N LEU A 492 2.71 2.57 -5.79
CA LEU A 492 2.87 2.45 -7.23
C LEU A 492 1.54 2.68 -7.96
N MET A 493 0.42 2.17 -7.43
CA MET A 493 -0.91 2.44 -8.00
C MET A 493 -1.30 3.93 -7.89
N VAL A 494 -0.93 4.61 -6.80
CA VAL A 494 -1.13 6.06 -6.67
C VAL A 494 -0.26 6.83 -7.66
N GLN A 495 1.00 6.44 -7.83
CA GLN A 495 1.90 7.06 -8.81
C GLN A 495 1.40 6.85 -10.24
N SER A 496 0.96 5.64 -10.61
CA SER A 496 0.43 5.38 -11.96
C SER A 496 -0.86 6.15 -12.23
N ALA A 497 -1.73 6.33 -11.21
CA ALA A 497 -2.88 7.21 -11.32
C ALA A 497 -2.47 8.69 -11.50
N GLN A 498 -1.45 9.15 -10.77
CA GLN A 498 -0.90 10.50 -10.93
C GLN A 498 -0.26 10.72 -12.31
N ASP A 499 0.46 9.73 -12.84
CA ASP A 499 1.04 9.76 -14.19
C ASP A 499 -0.05 9.83 -15.26
N SER A 500 -1.14 9.09 -15.09
CA SER A 500 -2.29 9.18 -15.99
C SER A 500 -2.96 10.57 -15.95
N ALA A 501 -3.08 11.16 -14.76
CA ALA A 501 -3.64 12.50 -14.60
C ALA A 501 -2.72 13.58 -15.19
N THR A 502 -1.41 13.49 -14.98
CA THR A 502 -0.43 14.42 -15.56
C THR A 502 -0.36 14.29 -17.08
N SER A 503 -0.47 13.08 -17.63
CA SER A 503 -0.59 12.87 -19.08
C SER A 503 -1.81 13.57 -19.66
N LEU A 504 -2.99 13.41 -19.02
CA LEU A 504 -4.21 14.07 -19.47
C LEU A 504 -4.10 15.61 -19.45
N ILE A 505 -3.42 16.17 -18.44
CA ILE A 505 -3.14 17.62 -18.37
C ILE A 505 -2.20 18.07 -19.50
N LEU A 506 -1.16 17.28 -19.80
CA LEU A 506 -0.25 17.60 -20.90
C LEU A 506 -0.94 17.54 -22.26
N ASP A 507 -1.82 16.58 -22.46
CA ASP A 507 -2.60 16.45 -23.69
C ASP A 507 -3.61 17.60 -23.82
N SER A 508 -4.31 17.99 -22.76
CA SER A 508 -5.19 19.17 -22.80
C SER A 508 -4.43 20.45 -23.12
N LEU A 509 -3.22 20.64 -22.59
CA LEU A 509 -2.38 21.79 -22.91
C LEU A 509 -1.88 21.77 -24.36
N ARG A 510 -1.60 20.59 -24.92
CA ARG A 510 -1.25 20.43 -26.34
C ARG A 510 -2.42 20.78 -27.25
N ASP A 511 -3.62 20.30 -26.89
CA ASP A 511 -4.85 20.61 -27.62
C ASP A 511 -5.14 22.12 -27.58
N GLU A 512 -5.02 22.76 -26.40
CA GLU A 512 -5.16 24.23 -26.27
C GLU A 512 -4.15 25.00 -27.13
N LEU A 513 -2.88 24.55 -27.19
CA LEU A 513 -1.87 25.17 -28.05
C LEU A 513 -2.19 24.96 -29.53
N GLY A 514 -2.72 23.80 -29.90
CA GLY A 514 -3.23 23.50 -31.23
C GLY A 514 -4.38 24.44 -31.63
N GLU A 515 -5.34 24.64 -30.73
CA GLU A 515 -6.48 25.55 -30.93
C GLU A 515 -6.03 27.02 -31.07
N ARG A 516 -5.11 27.48 -30.21
CA ARG A 516 -4.57 28.85 -30.30
C ARG A 516 -3.83 29.09 -31.62
N ARG A 517 -3.03 28.13 -32.08
CA ARG A 517 -2.36 28.19 -33.39
C ARG A 517 -3.36 28.20 -34.54
N ALA A 518 -4.38 27.34 -34.51
CA ALA A 518 -5.43 27.31 -35.52
C ALA A 518 -6.23 28.63 -35.55
N ALA A 519 -6.52 29.22 -34.39
CA ALA A 519 -7.16 30.54 -34.30
C ALA A 519 -6.28 31.64 -34.89
N GLN A 520 -4.98 31.67 -34.55
CA GLN A 520 -4.01 32.61 -35.10
C GLN A 520 -3.90 32.50 -36.63
N GLN A 521 -3.85 31.27 -37.14
CA GLN A 521 -3.81 31.02 -38.58
C GLN A 521 -5.09 31.49 -39.27
N ARG A 522 -6.28 31.21 -38.72
CA ARG A 522 -7.55 31.75 -39.25
C ARG A 522 -7.56 33.28 -39.26
N THR A 523 -7.03 33.93 -38.22
CA THR A 523 -6.94 35.41 -38.18
C THR A 523 -5.97 35.95 -39.22
N ALA A 524 -4.83 35.30 -39.43
CA ALA A 524 -3.86 35.67 -40.46
C ALA A 524 -4.43 35.47 -41.87
N GLU A 525 -5.13 34.37 -42.12
CA GLU A 525 -5.83 34.12 -43.39
C GLU A 525 -6.94 35.14 -43.65
N ASN A 526 -7.69 35.53 -42.62
CA ASN A 526 -8.73 36.57 -42.75
C ASN A 526 -8.11 37.94 -43.02
N LEU A 527 -7.00 38.28 -42.36
CA LEU A 527 -6.23 39.51 -42.64
C LEU A 527 -5.67 39.50 -44.07
N ALA A 528 -5.08 38.40 -44.52
CA ALA A 528 -4.58 38.26 -45.89
C ALA A 528 -5.70 38.37 -46.94
N LYS A 529 -6.92 37.88 -46.65
CA LYS A 529 -8.10 38.08 -47.51
C LYS A 529 -8.55 39.54 -47.59
N ILE A 530 -8.33 40.32 -46.53
CA ILE A 530 -8.65 41.76 -46.49
C ILE A 530 -7.55 42.58 -47.21
N GLU A 531 -6.28 42.28 -46.95
CA GLU A 531 -5.13 42.94 -47.59
C GLU A 531 -5.00 42.60 -49.07
N GLY A 532 -5.36 41.37 -49.45
CA GLY A 532 -5.31 40.84 -50.80
C GLY A 532 -6.38 41.42 -51.74
N GLY A 533 -6.60 42.74 -51.70
CA GLY A 533 -7.13 43.58 -52.79
C GLY A 533 -8.40 43.12 -53.52
N GLY A 534 -9.14 42.16 -52.96
CA GLY A 534 -10.31 41.54 -53.56
C GLY A 534 -11.46 42.51 -53.54
N GLY A 535 -11.56 43.32 -54.59
CA GLY A 535 -12.54 44.37 -54.78
C GLY A 535 -13.94 43.95 -54.37
N ILE A 536 -14.53 44.77 -53.50
CA ILE A 536 -15.97 44.96 -53.22
C ILE A 536 -16.85 43.78 -53.69
N PRO A 537 -16.88 42.65 -52.97
CA PRO A 537 -17.84 41.60 -53.26
C PRO A 537 -19.26 42.10 -52.95
N GLY A 538 -20.19 41.84 -53.88
CA GLY A 538 -21.59 42.25 -53.84
C GLY A 538 -22.36 41.89 -52.55
N PRO A 539 -23.63 42.31 -52.49
CA PRO A 539 -24.27 42.82 -51.28
C PRO A 539 -24.16 41.86 -50.10
N ARG A 540 -23.62 42.38 -48.99
CA ARG A 540 -23.45 41.79 -47.64
C ARG A 540 -24.52 40.79 -47.20
N ASN A 541 -25.73 40.88 -47.72
CA ASN A 541 -26.83 39.95 -47.47
C ASN A 541 -26.45 38.49 -47.77
N HIS A 542 -25.69 38.22 -48.85
CA HIS A 542 -25.36 36.84 -49.21
C HIS A 542 -24.27 36.23 -48.31
N SER A 543 -23.31 37.03 -47.83
CA SER A 543 -22.34 36.56 -46.83
C SER A 543 -23.01 36.31 -45.47
N ILE A 544 -23.90 37.21 -45.03
CA ILE A 544 -24.65 37.04 -43.78
C ILE A 544 -25.52 35.78 -43.83
N LEU A 545 -26.24 35.54 -44.93
CA LEU A 545 -27.05 34.31 -45.09
C LEU A 545 -26.19 33.04 -45.06
N ARG A 546 -25.02 33.07 -45.70
CA ARG A 546 -24.08 31.94 -45.69
C ARG A 546 -23.51 31.68 -44.29
N GLU A 547 -23.22 32.74 -43.54
CA GLU A 547 -22.79 32.65 -42.15
C GLU A 547 -23.89 32.09 -41.24
N LEU A 548 -25.15 32.53 -41.41
CA LEU A 548 -26.30 31.99 -40.68
C LEU A 548 -26.52 30.50 -40.99
N GLN A 549 -26.38 30.08 -42.25
CA GLN A 549 -26.46 28.67 -42.64
C GLN A 549 -25.32 27.85 -42.02
N ALA A 550 -24.09 28.37 -42.03
CA ALA A 550 -22.96 27.72 -41.39
C ALA A 550 -23.11 27.67 -39.86
N ALA A 551 -23.66 28.70 -39.24
CA ALA A 551 -23.96 28.72 -37.81
C ALA A 551 -25.02 27.67 -37.45
N LEU A 552 -26.09 27.53 -38.24
CA LEU A 552 -27.12 26.51 -38.04
C LEU A 552 -26.54 25.08 -38.14
N GLN A 553 -25.64 24.83 -39.08
CA GLN A 553 -24.94 23.54 -39.20
C GLN A 553 -23.99 23.28 -38.01
N ARG A 554 -23.25 24.29 -37.55
CA ARG A 554 -22.41 24.18 -36.35
C ARG A 554 -23.26 23.87 -35.12
N GLU A 555 -24.41 24.52 -34.97
CA GLU A 555 -25.36 24.26 -33.89
C GLU A 555 -25.93 22.83 -33.95
N GLN A 556 -26.25 22.31 -35.13
CA GLN A 556 -26.68 20.92 -35.29
C GLN A 556 -25.58 19.93 -34.89
N LEU A 557 -24.32 20.16 -35.30
CA LEU A 557 -23.17 19.34 -34.90
C LEU A 557 -22.86 19.45 -33.40
N LEU A 558 -23.06 20.63 -32.80
CA LEU A 558 -22.90 20.81 -31.36
C LEU A 558 -23.98 20.06 -30.59
N ARG A 559 -25.24 20.08 -31.06
CA ARG A 559 -26.32 19.30 -30.45
C ARG A 559 -26.06 17.80 -30.50
N THR A 560 -25.57 17.26 -31.63
CA THR A 560 -25.21 15.84 -31.71
C THR A 560 -24.04 15.50 -30.80
N ARG A 561 -23.00 16.34 -30.74
CA ARG A 561 -21.88 16.15 -29.79
C ARG A 561 -22.35 16.18 -28.33
N VAL A 562 -23.21 17.13 -27.97
CA VAL A 562 -23.79 17.20 -26.61
C VAL A 562 -24.65 15.96 -26.31
N ALA A 563 -25.40 15.44 -27.29
CA ALA A 563 -26.16 14.19 -27.11
C ALA A 563 -25.23 12.99 -26.84
N THR A 564 -24.19 12.81 -27.65
CA THR A 564 -23.20 11.73 -27.44
C THR A 564 -22.47 11.84 -26.10
N LEU A 565 -22.12 13.06 -25.68
CA LEU A 565 -21.51 13.29 -24.36
C LEU A 565 -22.49 12.95 -23.22
N ARG A 566 -23.77 13.28 -23.35
CA ARG A 566 -24.80 12.90 -22.37
C ARG A 566 -24.94 11.39 -22.28
N GLU A 567 -25.03 10.69 -23.40
CA GLU A 567 -25.10 9.22 -23.45
C GLU A 567 -23.86 8.57 -22.82
N SER A 568 -22.67 9.11 -23.09
CA SER A 568 -21.41 8.64 -22.47
C SER A 568 -21.37 8.86 -20.96
N LEU A 569 -21.92 9.99 -20.49
CA LEU A 569 -22.00 10.30 -19.06
C LEU A 569 -23.03 9.41 -18.37
N ASP A 570 -24.20 9.21 -18.98
CA ASP A 570 -25.25 8.34 -18.45
C ASP A 570 -24.78 6.89 -18.37
N SER A 571 -24.09 6.37 -19.39
CA SER A 571 -23.47 5.04 -19.34
C SER A 571 -22.41 4.93 -18.24
N ALA A 572 -21.48 5.88 -18.15
CA ALA A 572 -20.47 5.91 -17.08
C ALA A 572 -21.10 6.00 -15.67
N LEU A 573 -22.19 6.75 -15.51
CA LEU A 573 -22.94 6.82 -14.26
C LEU A 573 -23.60 5.47 -13.93
N THR A 574 -24.20 4.80 -14.91
CA THR A 574 -24.77 3.46 -14.70
C THR A 574 -23.70 2.45 -14.30
N ASP A 575 -22.53 2.44 -14.95
CA ASP A 575 -21.39 1.58 -14.59
C ASP A 575 -20.86 1.89 -13.18
N CYS A 576 -20.78 3.16 -12.81
CA CYS A 576 -20.41 3.54 -11.45
C CYS A 576 -21.42 3.02 -10.41
N THR A 577 -22.71 3.06 -10.71
CA THR A 577 -23.75 2.55 -9.79
C THR A 577 -23.71 1.04 -9.66
N THR A 578 -23.48 0.29 -10.75
CA THR A 578 -23.35 -1.17 -10.72
C THR A 578 -22.11 -1.59 -9.94
N ASN A 579 -20.96 -0.94 -10.18
CA ASN A 579 -19.73 -1.20 -9.44
C ASN A 579 -19.89 -0.91 -7.93
N ARG A 580 -20.53 0.20 -7.56
CA ARG A 580 -20.85 0.50 -6.15
C ARG A 580 -21.75 -0.57 -5.53
N ARG A 581 -22.69 -1.15 -6.28
CA ARG A 581 -23.55 -2.24 -5.79
C ARG A 581 -22.73 -3.51 -5.53
N ILE A 582 -21.91 -3.91 -6.50
CA ILE A 582 -21.02 -5.08 -6.39
C ILE A 582 -20.08 -4.94 -5.19
N ASN A 583 -19.41 -3.79 -5.05
CA ASN A 583 -18.50 -3.53 -3.92
C ASN A 583 -19.21 -3.62 -2.57
N ARG A 584 -20.44 -3.10 -2.45
CA ARG A 584 -21.23 -3.24 -1.21
C ARG A 584 -21.58 -4.69 -0.91
N GLU A 585 -21.94 -5.47 -1.92
CA GLU A 585 -22.23 -6.90 -1.78
C GLU A 585 -20.99 -7.69 -1.34
N GLU A 586 -19.81 -7.37 -1.89
CA GLU A 586 -18.54 -7.98 -1.50
C GLU A 586 -18.13 -7.63 -0.07
N ILE A 587 -18.24 -6.36 0.32
CA ILE A 587 -18.01 -5.93 1.71
C ILE A 587 -18.97 -6.65 2.66
N ALA A 588 -20.25 -6.80 2.29
CA ALA A 588 -21.22 -7.53 3.08
C ALA A 588 -20.86 -9.03 3.18
N ARG A 589 -20.39 -9.66 2.10
CA ARG A 589 -19.90 -11.05 2.10
C ARG A 589 -18.69 -11.21 3.02
N LEU A 590 -17.68 -10.35 2.89
CA LEU A 590 -16.49 -10.36 3.75
C LEU A 590 -16.85 -10.16 5.22
N SER A 591 -17.78 -9.26 5.51
CA SER A 591 -18.27 -9.01 6.88
C SER A 591 -18.96 -10.26 7.45
N ARG A 592 -19.75 -10.98 6.65
CA ARG A 592 -20.36 -12.26 7.07
C ARG A 592 -19.30 -13.32 7.36
N TYR A 593 -18.29 -13.47 6.51
CA TYR A 593 -17.19 -14.41 6.74
C TYR A 593 -16.38 -14.06 8.00
N TYR A 594 -16.04 -12.79 8.17
CA TYR A 594 -15.34 -12.30 9.35
C TYR A 594 -16.13 -12.57 10.63
N ASN A 595 -17.43 -12.28 10.63
CA ASN A 595 -18.31 -12.56 11.77
C ASN A 595 -18.43 -14.06 12.04
N LYS A 596 -18.53 -14.89 11.00
CA LYS A 596 -18.55 -16.35 11.13
C LYS A 596 -17.25 -16.86 11.74
N VAL A 597 -16.10 -16.50 11.19
CA VAL A 597 -14.78 -16.89 11.72
C VAL A 597 -14.62 -16.41 13.17
N SER A 598 -14.97 -15.16 13.46
CA SER A 598 -14.93 -14.63 14.82
C SER A 598 -15.81 -15.41 15.80
N SER A 599 -17.02 -15.81 15.38
CA SER A 599 -17.90 -16.64 16.21
C SER A 599 -17.33 -18.04 16.45
N THR A 600 -16.73 -18.67 15.43
CA THR A 600 -16.06 -19.98 15.57
C THR A 600 -14.82 -19.91 16.44
N TYR A 601 -14.03 -18.85 16.34
CA TYR A 601 -12.89 -18.62 17.22
C TYR A 601 -13.34 -18.45 18.68
N ARG A 602 -14.38 -17.64 18.93
CA ARG A 602 -14.94 -17.46 20.28
C ARG A 602 -15.45 -18.77 20.87
N SER A 603 -16.17 -19.59 20.09
CA SER A 603 -16.67 -20.88 20.58
C SER A 603 -15.57 -21.90 20.83
N SER A 604 -14.56 -21.99 19.94
CA SER A 604 -13.38 -22.83 20.15
C SER A 604 -12.57 -22.39 21.36
N ARG A 605 -12.36 -21.09 21.56
CA ARG A 605 -11.69 -20.54 22.75
C ARG A 605 -12.44 -20.87 24.03
N LYS A 606 -13.78 -20.79 24.03
CA LYS A 606 -14.59 -21.23 25.18
C LYS A 606 -14.39 -22.72 25.48
N LYS A 607 -14.43 -23.59 24.45
CA LYS A 607 -14.17 -25.03 24.61
C LYS A 607 -12.78 -25.32 25.18
N GLN A 608 -11.74 -24.65 24.68
CA GLN A 608 -10.37 -24.80 25.19
C GLN A 608 -10.26 -24.36 26.65
N LYS A 609 -10.85 -23.21 27.00
CA LYS A 609 -10.91 -22.74 28.39
C LYS A 609 -11.64 -23.73 29.29
N GLU A 610 -12.76 -24.29 28.84
CA GLU A 610 -13.48 -25.31 29.60
C GLU A 610 -12.68 -26.61 29.75
N GLN A 611 -11.91 -27.02 28.74
CA GLN A 611 -11.02 -28.19 28.83
C GLN A 611 -9.90 -27.97 29.84
N LEU A 612 -9.23 -26.81 29.78
CA LEU A 612 -8.21 -26.42 30.76
C LEU A 612 -8.79 -26.39 32.18
N TRP A 613 -9.96 -25.77 32.36
CA TRP A 613 -10.63 -25.71 33.65
C TRP A 613 -11.00 -27.09 34.20
N ARG A 614 -11.41 -28.05 33.35
CA ARG A 614 -11.65 -29.44 33.77
C ARG A 614 -10.36 -30.14 34.21
N LEU A 615 -9.26 -29.94 33.49
CA LEU A 615 -7.95 -30.50 33.84
C LEU A 615 -7.41 -29.88 35.14
N GLU A 616 -7.53 -28.56 35.30
CA GLU A 616 -7.17 -27.86 36.54
C GLU A 616 -7.97 -28.39 37.73
N LYS A 617 -9.28 -28.58 37.57
CA LYS A 617 -10.12 -29.19 38.61
C LYS A 617 -9.69 -30.62 38.94
N GLN A 618 -9.34 -31.41 37.94
CA GLN A 618 -8.86 -32.78 38.16
C GLN A 618 -7.50 -32.78 38.88
N ILE A 619 -6.58 -31.89 38.51
CA ILE A 619 -5.28 -31.71 39.16
C ILE A 619 -5.48 -31.26 40.60
N ALA A 620 -6.40 -30.33 40.88
CA ALA A 620 -6.73 -29.88 42.23
C ALA A 620 -7.19 -31.04 43.12
N VAL A 621 -8.14 -31.86 42.64
CA VAL A 621 -8.63 -33.05 43.38
C VAL A 621 -7.51 -34.08 43.59
N MET A 622 -6.66 -34.30 42.59
CA MET A 622 -5.49 -35.18 42.71
C MET A 622 -4.49 -34.63 43.73
N SER A 623 -4.21 -33.33 43.70
CA SER A 623 -3.28 -32.68 44.64
C SER A 623 -3.80 -32.71 46.07
N GLU A 624 -5.12 -32.55 46.28
CA GLU A 624 -5.74 -32.70 47.61
C GLU A 624 -5.59 -34.13 48.12
N ARG A 625 -5.81 -35.15 47.27
CA ARG A 625 -5.60 -36.56 47.66
C ARG A 625 -4.14 -36.87 47.98
N HIS A 626 -3.21 -36.34 47.21
CA HIS A 626 -1.79 -36.50 47.48
C HIS A 626 -1.39 -35.81 48.79
N ALA A 627 -1.88 -34.60 49.04
CA ALA A 627 -1.65 -33.90 50.30
C ALA A 627 -2.22 -34.68 51.51
N THR A 628 -3.41 -35.30 51.39
CA THR A 628 -3.96 -36.14 52.46
C THR A 628 -3.12 -37.40 52.69
N GLN A 629 -2.63 -38.05 51.62
CA GLN A 629 -1.76 -39.23 51.74
C GLN A 629 -0.41 -38.87 52.37
N GLU A 630 0.17 -37.74 51.98
CA GLU A 630 1.41 -37.22 52.59
C GLU A 630 1.20 -36.89 54.07
N ALA A 631 0.06 -36.30 54.44
CA ALA A 631 -0.27 -36.02 55.84
C ALA A 631 -0.47 -37.31 56.66
N GLU A 632 -1.17 -38.31 56.12
CA GLU A 632 -1.33 -39.63 56.75
C GLU A 632 0.03 -40.30 56.95
N LEU A 633 0.86 -40.36 55.90
CA LEU A 633 2.20 -40.94 55.99
C LEU A 633 3.07 -40.19 57.00
N SER A 634 3.04 -38.86 56.98
CA SER A 634 3.75 -38.03 57.97
C SER A 634 3.28 -38.35 59.40
N SER A 635 1.97 -38.44 59.64
CA SER A 635 1.43 -38.81 60.96
C SER A 635 1.84 -40.23 61.40
N THR A 636 1.96 -41.19 60.47
CA THR A 636 2.43 -42.54 60.79
C THR A 636 3.93 -42.57 61.10
N VAL A 637 4.73 -41.76 60.41
CA VAL A 637 6.17 -41.60 60.69
C VAL A 637 6.36 -40.96 62.06
N GLU A 638 5.65 -39.87 62.36
CA GLU A 638 5.68 -39.23 63.68
C GLU A 638 5.26 -40.22 64.78
N ALA A 639 4.18 -41.00 64.60
CA ALA A 639 3.77 -42.01 65.58
C ALA A 639 4.79 -43.15 65.75
N MET A 640 5.54 -43.49 64.70
CA MET A 640 6.65 -44.45 64.77
C MET A 640 7.88 -43.85 65.47
N GLU A 641 8.14 -42.56 65.29
CA GLU A 641 9.18 -41.81 65.98
C GLU A 641 8.85 -41.70 67.47
N TRP A 642 7.63 -41.30 67.84
CA TRP A 642 7.17 -41.28 69.24
C TRP A 642 7.30 -42.63 69.93
N ARG A 643 6.90 -43.74 69.28
CA ARG A 643 7.08 -45.10 69.85
C ARG A 643 8.54 -45.52 69.98
N ARG A 644 9.42 -45.04 69.10
CA ARG A 644 10.87 -45.27 69.22
C ARG A 644 11.44 -44.48 70.40
N GLU A 645 11.00 -43.26 70.61
CA GLU A 645 11.42 -42.44 71.75
C GLU A 645 10.92 -43.02 73.09
N GLU A 646 9.68 -43.52 73.16
CA GLU A 646 9.14 -44.21 74.34
C GLU A 646 9.84 -45.53 74.69
N THR A 647 10.44 -46.22 73.71
CA THR A 647 11.18 -47.47 73.96
C THR A 647 12.65 -47.26 74.31
N VAL A 648 13.16 -46.05 74.09
CA VAL A 648 14.53 -45.66 74.45
C VAL A 648 14.59 -45.01 75.84
N LEU A 649 13.51 -44.37 76.29
CA LEU A 649 13.30 -43.92 77.68
C LEU A 649 12.94 -45.09 78.60
#